data_AF-A0A7G5ZES5-F1
#
_entry.id   AF-A0A7G5ZES5-F1
#
_cell.length_a   1.000
_cell.length_b   1.000
_cell.length_c   1.000
_cell.angle_alpha   90.00
_cell.angle_beta   90.00
_cell.angle_gamma   90.00
#
_symmetry.space_group_name_H-M   'P 1'
#
loop_
_entity.id
_entity.type
_entity.pdbx_description
1 polymer ?
#
loop_
_entity_poly.entity_id
_entity_poly.type
_entity_poly.pdbx_seq_one_letter_code
_entity_poly.pdbx_strand_id
1 'polypeptide(L)'
;MSGDGLADIVRVGNGDISYWPNLGHGRFGARIAMAGAPSFDEPGAFSPARLRLADIDGSGTTDIIYLHRKGVRLYFNDSGNAWSCPRQLPAFPGLDDPASVVPVDLLGNGTVCLAWSSPPLPGAAGRPLRYVDLTGGIKPHLLTGWRNNLGSEMRLEYAPSTRFYLQDRHDDRPWLTPLPFPVHVLARVETIDHVSRTRFVSRYAYHHGHYDSEEREFRGFGMVEQWDSERYATADEGAAVDDAGSGAANADRAYTVPAVHTRTWYHTGIHLAGGALTDRFAGLGPCAGRGEYFREPGLGDAEARALLLPDTVLPSGLSWDEEREAGRALKGTMLRQEVYGEAAEAACDALPAPVPYSVAERNFTVRLLQPRGANRHAVFLTHAHESISYQYECEAHDPRIEHVLTLEVDDHGNVLKEAAIAYGRRTLVRGPDAGGKPGLRPNPALAALHPADQAVQTTDLLAYSENRVTNAIDEPHAYRHPMPCETRSYQLGGLRPTGPAGRYRACDLVGKRRQEAFCASARRASSNPTCPARQAPCRRLTAPGAALPPRRARCIGATTSRAWRRWERAARSPCPANSTGWPSRPHCSIGSMHAPARTVQALPSCPATWRRSPTKEATTCEARRSRPRACSPATTATPTGG
;
A
#
# COMPACT_ATOMS: atom_id res chain seq x y z
N MET A 1 -24.38 -4.94 17.58
CA MET A 1 -24.84 -3.84 18.45
C MET A 1 -23.68 -3.13 19.12
N SER A 2 -22.79 -3.89 19.77
CA SER A 2 -21.52 -3.46 20.39
C SER A 2 -20.54 -2.78 19.43
N GLY A 3 -20.47 -3.25 18.18
CA GLY A 3 -19.45 -2.85 17.19
C GLY A 3 -18.24 -3.78 17.11
N ASP A 4 -18.29 -4.96 17.74
CA ASP A 4 -17.23 -5.99 17.70
C ASP A 4 -17.14 -6.79 16.39
N GLY A 5 -18.01 -6.49 15.41
CA GLY A 5 -18.08 -7.19 14.13
C GLY A 5 -18.86 -8.51 14.14
N LEU A 6 -19.50 -8.89 15.25
CA LEU A 6 -20.31 -10.10 15.36
C LEU A 6 -21.82 -9.84 15.24
N ALA A 7 -22.56 -10.89 14.89
CA ALA A 7 -24.01 -10.85 14.75
C ALA A 7 -24.70 -11.16 16.09
N ASP A 8 -25.07 -10.11 16.82
CA ASP A 8 -25.83 -10.19 18.08
C ASP A 8 -27.30 -10.60 17.89
N ILE A 9 -27.92 -11.13 18.94
CA ILE A 9 -29.39 -11.19 19.03
C ILE A 9 -29.89 -9.86 19.61
N VAL A 10 -30.87 -9.24 18.95
CA VAL A 10 -31.43 -7.93 19.35
C VAL A 10 -32.95 -8.02 19.50
N ARG A 11 -33.48 -7.45 20.58
CA ARG A 11 -34.92 -7.24 20.80
C ARG A 11 -35.19 -5.74 20.83
N VAL A 12 -36.01 -5.27 19.89
CA VAL A 12 -36.45 -3.88 19.82
C VAL A 12 -37.95 -3.80 20.09
N GLY A 13 -38.33 -3.11 21.15
CA GLY A 13 -39.70 -2.72 21.47
C GLY A 13 -39.83 -1.20 21.60
N ASN A 14 -41.05 -0.71 21.74
CA ASN A 14 -41.34 0.71 21.95
C ASN A 14 -40.98 1.09 23.40
N GLY A 15 -39.84 1.75 23.62
CA GLY A 15 -39.32 2.09 24.95
C GLY A 15 -38.52 1.00 25.69
N ASP A 16 -38.24 -0.15 25.05
CA ASP A 16 -37.39 -1.22 25.61
C ASP A 16 -36.54 -1.83 24.49
N ILE A 17 -35.23 -1.58 24.53
CA ILE A 17 -34.27 -2.13 23.56
C ILE A 17 -33.17 -2.87 24.31
N SER A 18 -32.84 -4.06 23.82
CA SER A 18 -31.82 -4.91 24.45
C SER A 18 -31.16 -5.83 23.43
N TYR A 19 -29.94 -6.25 23.72
CA TYR A 19 -29.25 -7.27 22.94
C TYR A 19 -28.55 -8.29 23.84
N TRP A 20 -28.15 -9.41 23.24
CA TRP A 20 -27.35 -10.45 23.85
C TRP A 20 -26.09 -10.58 22.98
N PRO A 21 -24.90 -10.24 23.51
CA PRO A 21 -23.69 -10.18 22.71
C PRO A 21 -23.27 -11.57 22.24
N ASN A 22 -22.83 -11.71 20.99
CA ASN A 22 -22.39 -12.97 20.43
C ASN A 22 -21.01 -13.39 20.99
N LEU A 23 -20.92 -14.57 21.61
CA LEU A 23 -19.68 -15.09 22.22
C LEU A 23 -19.02 -16.19 21.37
N GLY A 24 -19.39 -16.28 20.10
CA GLY A 24 -18.93 -17.32 19.17
C GLY A 24 -19.52 -18.71 19.44
N HIS A 25 -19.46 -19.56 18.43
CA HIS A 25 -19.93 -20.96 18.48
C HIS A 25 -21.39 -21.12 18.95
N GLY A 26 -22.27 -20.20 18.55
CA GLY A 26 -23.70 -20.22 18.90
C GLY A 26 -24.03 -19.82 20.34
N ARG A 27 -23.04 -19.34 21.10
CA ARG A 27 -23.22 -18.87 22.49
C ARG A 27 -23.50 -17.37 22.50
N PHE A 28 -24.34 -16.93 23.43
CA PHE A 28 -24.66 -15.53 23.64
C PHE A 28 -24.49 -15.15 25.12
N GLY A 29 -24.11 -13.89 25.39
CA GLY A 29 -23.95 -13.37 26.74
C GLY A 29 -25.26 -13.04 27.44
N ALA A 30 -25.15 -12.39 28.60
CA ALA A 30 -26.32 -11.88 29.32
C ALA A 30 -27.04 -10.76 28.53
N ARG A 31 -28.32 -10.52 28.84
CA ARG A 31 -29.09 -9.40 28.27
C ARG A 31 -28.43 -8.08 28.70
N ILE A 32 -28.00 -7.29 27.72
CA ILE A 32 -27.65 -5.88 27.89
C ILE A 32 -28.88 -5.06 27.52
N ALA A 33 -29.42 -4.30 28.47
CA ALA A 33 -30.50 -3.35 28.23
C ALA A 33 -29.89 -1.97 27.95
N MET A 34 -30.25 -1.36 26.82
CA MET A 34 -29.66 -0.10 26.39
C MET A 34 -30.42 1.09 27.01
N ALA A 35 -29.69 2.05 27.57
CA ALA A 35 -30.27 3.27 28.14
C ALA A 35 -30.88 4.17 27.05
N GLY A 36 -31.79 5.07 27.41
CA GLY A 36 -32.42 6.00 26.46
C GLY A 36 -33.33 5.36 25.41
N ALA A 37 -33.65 4.07 25.55
CA ALA A 37 -34.48 3.30 24.61
C ALA A 37 -35.74 4.08 24.16
N PRO A 38 -35.85 4.45 22.87
CA PRO A 38 -36.83 5.42 22.42
C PRO A 38 -38.26 4.87 22.37
N SER A 39 -39.23 5.74 22.71
CA SER A 39 -40.61 5.58 22.24
C SER A 39 -40.68 6.08 20.79
N PHE A 40 -40.79 5.14 19.85
CA PHE A 40 -40.83 5.40 18.41
C PHE A 40 -42.14 6.02 17.95
N ASP A 41 -43.25 5.59 18.56
CA ASP A 41 -44.63 5.90 18.18
C ASP A 41 -45.54 5.80 19.41
N GLU A 42 -46.81 6.18 19.27
CA GLU A 42 -47.80 6.01 20.34
C GLU A 42 -48.09 4.52 20.62
N PRO A 43 -48.54 4.15 21.84
CA PRO A 43 -48.96 2.79 22.15
C PRO A 43 -49.99 2.26 21.15
N GLY A 44 -49.71 1.10 20.54
CA GLY A 44 -50.53 0.50 19.48
C GLY A 44 -50.32 1.08 18.07
N ALA A 45 -49.60 2.20 17.90
CA ALA A 45 -49.23 2.75 16.60
C ALA A 45 -47.85 2.26 16.09
N PHE A 46 -46.97 1.83 17.00
CA PHE A 46 -45.66 1.24 16.69
C PHE A 46 -45.78 0.01 15.79
N SER A 47 -44.92 -0.07 14.77
CA SER A 47 -44.89 -1.19 13.83
C SER A 47 -43.44 -1.61 13.52
N PRO A 48 -43.03 -2.86 13.79
CA PRO A 48 -41.70 -3.37 13.42
C PRO A 48 -41.38 -3.24 11.91
N ALA A 49 -42.39 -3.29 11.03
CA ALA A 49 -42.21 -3.11 9.59
C ALA A 49 -41.71 -1.70 9.20
N ARG A 50 -41.85 -0.72 10.09
CA ARG A 50 -41.31 0.65 9.93
C ARG A 50 -39.89 0.82 10.46
N LEU A 51 -39.28 -0.21 11.03
CA LEU A 51 -37.91 -0.16 11.55
C LEU A 51 -36.90 -0.66 10.52
N ARG A 52 -35.72 -0.05 10.48
CA ARG A 52 -34.52 -0.56 9.80
C ARG A 52 -33.31 -0.42 10.73
N LEU A 53 -32.35 -1.31 10.54
CA LEU A 53 -31.07 -1.37 11.25
C LEU A 53 -29.95 -1.15 10.24
N ALA A 54 -29.03 -0.23 10.53
CA ALA A 54 -27.86 0.08 9.71
C ALA A 54 -26.82 0.84 10.55
N ASP A 55 -25.55 0.79 10.16
CA ASP A 55 -24.54 1.75 10.62
C ASP A 55 -24.71 3.05 9.81
N ILE A 56 -25.12 4.15 10.44
CA ILE A 56 -25.42 5.42 9.74
C ILE A 56 -24.21 6.36 9.79
N ASP A 57 -23.54 6.46 10.94
CA ASP A 57 -22.39 7.35 11.14
C ASP A 57 -21.03 6.71 10.85
N GLY A 58 -20.98 5.40 10.60
CA GLY A 58 -19.72 4.68 10.37
C GLY A 58 -18.97 4.36 11.66
N SER A 59 -19.63 4.42 12.82
CA SER A 59 -19.08 4.02 14.12
C SER A 59 -18.78 2.52 14.23
N GLY A 60 -19.27 1.70 13.28
CA GLY A 60 -19.24 0.24 13.34
C GLY A 60 -20.36 -0.34 14.21
N THR A 61 -21.14 0.50 14.89
CA THR A 61 -22.30 0.06 15.66
C THR A 61 -23.54 -0.04 14.77
N THR A 62 -24.70 -0.37 15.35
CA THR A 62 -25.95 -0.49 14.58
C THR A 62 -26.98 0.48 15.11
N ASP A 63 -27.30 1.48 14.31
CA ASP A 63 -28.29 2.52 14.58
C ASP A 63 -29.71 2.06 14.19
N ILE A 64 -30.71 2.85 14.58
CA ILE A 64 -32.10 2.62 14.20
C ILE A 64 -32.63 3.76 13.33
N ILE A 65 -33.20 3.39 12.19
CA ILE A 65 -34.02 4.24 11.33
C ILE A 65 -35.49 3.83 11.54
N TYR A 66 -36.33 4.74 12.01
CA TYR A 66 -37.77 4.51 12.16
C TYR A 66 -38.58 5.39 11.19
N LEU A 67 -39.33 4.73 10.31
CA LEU A 67 -40.15 5.30 9.23
C LEU A 67 -41.49 5.81 9.78
N HIS A 68 -41.42 6.75 10.71
CA HIS A 68 -42.57 7.35 11.40
C HIS A 68 -43.45 8.18 10.45
N ARG A 69 -44.76 8.24 10.75
CA ARG A 69 -45.79 8.81 9.86
C ARG A 69 -45.63 10.32 9.57
N LYS A 70 -44.91 11.05 10.42
CA LYS A 70 -44.62 12.50 10.25
C LYS A 70 -43.20 12.78 9.69
N GLY A 71 -42.55 11.77 9.11
CA GLY A 71 -41.17 11.83 8.63
C GLY A 71 -40.22 10.91 9.40
N VAL A 72 -39.12 10.52 8.75
CA VAL A 72 -38.15 9.54 9.25
C VAL A 72 -37.36 10.09 10.45
N ARG A 73 -37.16 9.23 11.46
CA ARG A 73 -36.36 9.50 12.66
C ARG A 73 -35.15 8.57 12.69
N LEU A 74 -33.98 9.12 12.98
CA LEU A 74 -32.73 8.39 13.22
C LEU A 74 -32.44 8.40 14.72
N TYR A 75 -31.94 7.29 15.25
CA TYR A 75 -31.48 7.13 16.63
C TYR A 75 -30.10 6.48 16.57
N PHE A 76 -29.07 7.22 16.99
CA PHE A 76 -27.70 6.75 16.99
C PHE A 76 -27.43 5.89 18.22
N ASN A 77 -26.56 4.90 18.07
CA ASN A 77 -26.22 3.91 19.09
C ASN A 77 -24.93 4.32 19.81
N ASP A 78 -25.04 4.69 21.09
CA ASP A 78 -23.91 5.17 21.90
C ASP A 78 -23.01 4.01 22.34
N SER A 79 -22.24 3.45 21.40
CA SER A 79 -21.25 2.38 21.61
C SER A 79 -21.82 1.10 22.27
N GLY A 80 -23.08 0.77 21.95
CA GLY A 80 -23.79 -0.37 22.54
C GLY A 80 -24.40 -0.11 23.92
N ASN A 81 -24.28 1.10 24.48
CA ASN A 81 -24.71 1.40 25.85
C ASN A 81 -26.06 2.11 25.92
N ALA A 82 -26.32 3.05 25.00
CA ALA A 82 -27.49 3.91 25.01
C ALA A 82 -27.95 4.29 23.60
N TRP A 83 -29.01 5.10 23.54
CA TRP A 83 -29.59 5.65 22.32
C TRP A 83 -29.66 7.17 22.36
N SER A 84 -29.30 7.81 21.25
CA SER A 84 -29.43 9.25 21.09
C SER A 84 -30.89 9.73 21.11
N CYS A 85 -31.08 11.02 21.40
CA CYS A 85 -32.33 11.70 21.08
C CYS A 85 -32.67 11.55 19.57
N PRO A 86 -33.97 11.49 19.19
CA PRO A 86 -34.39 11.33 17.80
C PRO A 86 -33.95 12.50 16.92
N ARG A 87 -33.15 12.21 15.89
CA ARG A 87 -32.81 13.17 14.83
C ARG A 87 -33.77 12.96 13.65
N GLN A 88 -34.66 13.93 13.40
CA GLN A 88 -35.57 13.87 12.26
C GLN A 88 -34.83 14.24 10.96
N LEU A 89 -35.03 13.46 9.89
CA LEU A 89 -34.57 13.85 8.56
C LEU A 89 -35.40 15.04 8.05
N PRO A 90 -34.79 16.16 7.62
CA PRO A 90 -35.51 17.40 7.31
C PRO A 90 -36.31 17.32 6.00
N ALA A 91 -35.89 16.44 5.08
CA ALA A 91 -36.61 16.14 3.85
C ALA A 91 -36.62 14.62 3.62
N PHE A 92 -37.82 14.06 3.53
CA PHE A 92 -38.08 12.69 3.08
C PHE A 92 -39.47 12.66 2.42
N PRO A 93 -39.70 11.94 1.30
CA PRO A 93 -41.01 11.92 0.65
C PRO A 93 -42.13 11.25 1.47
N GLY A 94 -43.35 11.29 0.94
CA GLY A 94 -44.46 10.51 1.46
C GLY A 94 -44.11 9.03 1.56
N LEU A 95 -44.32 8.45 2.75
CA LEU A 95 -44.15 7.03 3.02
C LEU A 95 -45.43 6.27 2.65
N ASP A 96 -45.68 6.15 1.34
CA ASP A 96 -46.84 5.45 0.79
C ASP A 96 -46.81 3.95 1.15
N ASP A 97 -45.64 3.31 0.97
CA ASP A 97 -45.32 1.98 1.47
C ASP A 97 -44.01 2.01 2.28
N PRO A 98 -44.03 1.68 3.59
CA PRO A 98 -42.80 1.56 4.38
C PRO A 98 -41.92 0.38 4.00
N ALA A 99 -42.42 -0.65 3.30
CA ALA A 99 -41.65 -1.84 2.95
C ALA A 99 -40.62 -1.56 1.84
N SER A 100 -40.91 -0.65 0.91
CA SER A 100 -40.04 -0.32 -0.22
C SER A 100 -38.80 0.52 0.13
N VAL A 101 -38.63 0.92 1.40
CA VAL A 101 -37.48 1.68 1.92
C VAL A 101 -36.41 0.73 2.47
N VAL A 102 -35.15 0.88 2.05
CA VAL A 102 -34.02 0.01 2.40
C VAL A 102 -32.74 0.83 2.64
N PRO A 103 -32.02 0.64 3.76
CA PRO A 103 -30.66 1.16 3.90
C PRO A 103 -29.68 0.30 3.10
N VAL A 104 -28.88 0.92 2.24
CA VAL A 104 -27.89 0.25 1.38
C VAL A 104 -26.81 1.23 0.94
N ASP A 105 -25.56 0.77 0.80
CA ASP A 105 -24.52 1.53 0.09
C ASP A 105 -24.81 1.50 -1.42
N LEU A 106 -25.70 2.38 -1.87
CA LEU A 106 -26.13 2.48 -3.26
C LEU A 106 -25.05 3.07 -4.18
N LEU A 107 -24.14 3.87 -3.61
CA LEU A 107 -23.09 4.59 -4.33
C LEU A 107 -21.76 3.81 -4.34
N GLY A 108 -21.68 2.68 -3.63
CA GLY A 108 -20.46 1.92 -3.42
C GLY A 108 -19.39 2.68 -2.63
N ASN A 109 -19.77 3.73 -1.89
CA ASN A 109 -18.85 4.67 -1.28
C ASN A 109 -18.51 4.34 0.19
N GLY A 110 -18.98 3.20 0.70
CA GLY A 110 -18.76 2.74 2.08
C GLY A 110 -19.59 3.46 3.13
N THR A 111 -20.65 4.16 2.71
CA THR A 111 -21.61 4.87 3.57
C THR A 111 -23.05 4.47 3.21
N VAL A 112 -23.98 4.55 4.17
CA VAL A 112 -25.36 4.08 3.96
C VAL A 112 -26.23 5.17 3.31
N CYS A 113 -26.76 4.88 2.13
CA CYS A 113 -27.90 5.61 1.59
C CYS A 113 -29.21 5.00 2.09
N LEU A 114 -30.18 5.84 2.42
CA LEU A 114 -31.56 5.40 2.60
C LEU A 114 -32.25 5.47 1.24
N ALA A 115 -32.38 4.33 0.56
CA ALA A 115 -33.02 4.22 -0.75
C ALA A 115 -34.50 3.83 -0.61
N TRP A 116 -35.35 4.26 -1.53
CA TRP A 116 -36.74 3.79 -1.62
C TRP A 116 -37.25 3.76 -3.06
N SER A 117 -38.08 2.76 -3.34
CA SER A 117 -38.83 2.65 -4.60
C SER A 117 -40.29 3.06 -4.38
N SER A 118 -40.81 3.96 -5.20
CA SER A 118 -42.24 4.26 -5.26
C SER A 118 -42.92 3.25 -6.18
N PRO A 119 -44.10 2.70 -5.79
CA PRO A 119 -45.00 2.02 -6.74
C PRO A 119 -45.33 2.91 -7.95
N PRO A 120 -45.82 2.36 -9.07
CA PRO A 120 -46.11 3.10 -10.30
C PRO A 120 -47.36 4.01 -10.18
N LEU A 121 -47.28 5.00 -9.30
CA LEU A 121 -48.25 6.07 -9.12
C LEU A 121 -48.01 7.16 -10.18
N PRO A 122 -49.05 7.86 -10.68
CA PRO A 122 -48.89 8.89 -11.72
C PRO A 122 -47.88 10.00 -11.37
N GLY A 123 -47.82 10.41 -10.11
CA GLY A 123 -46.84 11.41 -9.62
C GLY A 123 -45.42 10.86 -9.36
N ALA A 124 -45.21 9.55 -9.47
CA ALA A 124 -43.93 8.88 -9.24
C ALA A 124 -43.30 8.28 -10.51
N ALA A 125 -44.10 8.06 -11.58
CA ALA A 125 -43.70 7.34 -12.79
C ALA A 125 -42.38 7.83 -13.44
N GLY A 126 -42.09 9.14 -13.39
CA GLY A 126 -40.85 9.71 -13.94
C GLY A 126 -39.61 9.61 -13.02
N ARG A 127 -39.77 9.23 -11.73
CA ARG A 127 -38.69 9.05 -10.74
C ARG A 127 -39.07 7.94 -9.73
N PRO A 128 -39.11 6.66 -10.15
CA PRO A 128 -39.58 5.54 -9.34
C PRO A 128 -38.57 5.09 -8.28
N LEU A 129 -37.27 5.29 -8.49
CA LEU A 129 -36.23 5.10 -7.46
C LEU A 129 -35.72 6.47 -7.00
N ARG A 130 -35.51 6.62 -5.69
CA ARG A 130 -34.90 7.81 -5.06
C ARG A 130 -34.07 7.38 -3.84
N TYR A 131 -33.16 8.22 -3.39
CA TYR A 131 -32.35 7.97 -2.19
C TYR A 131 -32.00 9.27 -1.45
N VAL A 132 -31.59 9.14 -0.19
CA VAL A 132 -30.87 10.15 0.58
C VAL A 132 -29.54 9.53 1.01
N ASP A 133 -28.43 10.16 0.64
CA ASP A 133 -27.12 9.89 1.25
C ASP A 133 -27.11 10.49 2.67
N LEU A 134 -26.80 9.67 3.68
CA LEU A 134 -26.92 10.06 5.09
C LEU A 134 -25.70 10.80 5.64
N THR A 135 -24.53 10.72 4.97
CA THR A 135 -23.29 11.39 5.40
C THR A 135 -22.71 12.36 4.36
N GLY A 136 -23.32 12.46 3.17
CA GLY A 136 -22.81 13.21 2.04
C GLY A 136 -21.65 12.51 1.32
N GLY A 137 -21.58 11.18 1.40
CA GLY A 137 -20.51 10.35 0.82
C GLY A 137 -19.16 10.47 1.52
N ILE A 138 -19.06 11.28 2.57
CA ILE A 138 -17.90 11.33 3.46
C ILE A 138 -18.05 10.21 4.49
N LYS A 139 -17.04 9.34 4.62
CA LYS A 139 -17.00 8.37 5.73
C LYS A 139 -16.50 9.06 7.00
N PRO A 140 -17.29 9.11 8.09
CA PRO A 140 -16.85 9.72 9.34
C PRO A 140 -15.79 8.87 10.07
N HIS A 141 -15.32 9.37 11.22
CA HIS A 141 -14.30 8.74 12.09
C HIS A 141 -12.91 8.50 11.47
N LEU A 142 -12.67 8.86 10.21
CA LEU A 142 -11.34 8.88 9.60
C LEU A 142 -10.54 10.13 10.03
N LEU A 143 -9.22 9.98 10.20
CA LEU A 143 -8.31 11.09 10.51
C LEU A 143 -8.10 11.96 9.27
N THR A 144 -8.72 13.14 9.21
CA THR A 144 -8.63 14.05 8.06
C THR A 144 -7.42 15.00 8.10
N GLY A 145 -6.60 14.97 9.15
CA GLY A 145 -5.38 15.77 9.26
C GLY A 145 -4.95 16.08 10.69
N TRP A 146 -3.85 16.83 10.83
CA TRP A 146 -3.35 17.34 12.11
C TRP A 146 -2.54 18.63 11.93
N ARG A 147 -2.28 19.31 13.05
CA ARG A 147 -1.36 20.46 13.14
C ARG A 147 -0.40 20.24 14.30
N ASN A 148 0.90 20.40 14.08
CA ASN A 148 1.89 20.23 15.15
C ASN A 148 2.05 21.48 16.05
N ASN A 149 1.37 22.59 15.71
CA ASN A 149 1.47 23.91 16.36
C ASN A 149 2.89 24.52 16.38
N LEU A 150 3.79 24.00 15.54
CA LEU A 150 5.17 24.47 15.30
C LEU A 150 5.40 24.89 13.84
N GLY A 151 4.31 25.17 13.10
CA GLY A 151 4.35 25.62 11.70
C GLY A 151 3.88 24.58 10.67
N SER A 152 3.77 23.30 11.00
CA SER A 152 3.34 22.25 10.05
C SER A 152 1.90 21.80 10.26
N GLU A 153 1.16 21.73 9.15
CA GLU A 153 -0.16 21.14 9.02
C GLU A 153 -0.12 20.03 7.96
N MET A 154 -0.78 18.90 8.23
CA MET A 154 -1.06 17.88 7.21
C MET A 154 -2.56 17.66 7.09
N ARG A 155 -3.06 17.56 5.86
CA ARG A 155 -4.46 17.25 5.52
C ARG A 155 -4.52 15.97 4.70
N LEU A 156 -5.56 15.18 4.93
CA LEU A 156 -5.74 13.82 4.39
C LEU A 156 -7.13 13.72 3.76
N GLU A 157 -7.19 13.37 2.47
CA GLU A 157 -8.45 13.09 1.76
C GLU A 157 -8.53 11.62 1.39
N TYR A 158 -9.69 11.01 1.61
CA TYR A 158 -9.92 9.59 1.35
C TYR A 158 -10.88 9.40 0.17
N ALA A 159 -10.73 8.27 -0.52
CA ALA A 159 -11.69 7.79 -1.50
C ALA A 159 -11.99 6.29 -1.27
N PRO A 160 -13.18 5.80 -1.66
CA PRO A 160 -13.47 4.38 -1.65
C PRO A 160 -12.77 3.68 -2.84
N SER A 161 -12.29 2.46 -2.64
CA SER A 161 -11.60 1.65 -3.66
C SER A 161 -12.44 1.41 -4.92
N THR A 162 -13.77 1.42 -4.77
CA THR A 162 -14.76 1.36 -5.85
C THR A 162 -14.62 2.49 -6.86
N ARG A 163 -14.20 3.70 -6.45
CA ARG A 163 -13.94 4.83 -7.36
C ARG A 163 -12.90 4.44 -8.40
N PHE A 164 -11.77 3.88 -7.95
CA PHE A 164 -10.67 3.49 -8.83
C PHE A 164 -11.03 2.26 -9.66
N TYR A 165 -11.70 1.26 -9.07
CA TYR A 165 -12.21 0.10 -9.81
C TYR A 165 -13.19 0.47 -10.93
N LEU A 166 -14.09 1.43 -10.70
CA LEU A 166 -15.03 1.91 -11.71
C LEU A 166 -14.35 2.79 -12.78
N GLN A 167 -13.36 3.60 -12.40
CA GLN A 167 -12.54 4.38 -13.35
C GLN A 167 -11.73 3.44 -14.27
N ASP A 168 -10.98 2.50 -13.70
CA ASP A 168 -10.20 1.55 -14.46
C ASP A 168 -11.07 0.66 -15.37
N ARG A 169 -12.28 0.29 -14.91
CA ARG A 169 -13.26 -0.43 -15.74
C ARG A 169 -13.83 0.43 -16.87
N HIS A 170 -13.98 1.74 -16.67
CA HIS A 170 -14.39 2.69 -17.70
C HIS A 170 -13.26 2.89 -18.74
N ASP A 171 -12.01 2.86 -18.30
CA ASP A 171 -10.83 3.09 -19.15
C ASP A 171 -10.30 1.80 -19.82
N ASP A 172 -11.12 0.74 -19.91
CA ASP A 172 -10.78 -0.60 -20.43
C ASP A 172 -9.53 -1.26 -19.78
N ARG A 173 -9.27 -0.95 -18.50
CA ARG A 173 -8.18 -1.51 -17.66
C ARG A 173 -8.70 -2.33 -16.47
N PRO A 174 -9.62 -3.31 -16.65
CA PRO A 174 -10.29 -4.00 -15.55
C PRO A 174 -9.31 -4.73 -14.60
N TRP A 175 -9.59 -4.66 -13.30
CA TRP A 175 -8.77 -5.30 -12.26
C TRP A 175 -8.70 -6.83 -12.40
N LEU A 176 -7.56 -7.41 -12.01
CA LEU A 176 -7.35 -8.86 -12.02
C LEU A 176 -8.33 -9.61 -11.09
N THR A 177 -8.71 -8.99 -9.98
CA THR A 177 -9.86 -9.39 -9.14
C THR A 177 -10.66 -8.17 -8.71
N PRO A 178 -11.99 -8.28 -8.57
CA PRO A 178 -12.79 -7.28 -7.86
C PRO A 178 -12.62 -7.43 -6.34
N LEU A 179 -12.92 -6.36 -5.59
CA LEU A 179 -13.11 -6.44 -4.13
C LEU A 179 -14.59 -6.63 -3.80
N PRO A 180 -14.94 -7.49 -2.82
CA PRO A 180 -16.34 -7.72 -2.42
C PRO A 180 -16.93 -6.62 -1.52
N PHE A 181 -16.12 -5.64 -1.10
CA PHE A 181 -16.55 -4.49 -0.29
C PHE A 181 -15.67 -3.25 -0.57
N PRO A 182 -16.17 -2.02 -0.35
CA PRO A 182 -15.36 -0.81 -0.43
C PRO A 182 -14.28 -0.77 0.65
N VAL A 183 -13.06 -0.40 0.26
CA VAL A 183 -11.94 -0.11 1.17
C VAL A 183 -11.63 1.39 1.06
N HIS A 184 -11.60 2.11 2.17
CA HIS A 184 -11.23 3.53 2.16
C HIS A 184 -9.72 3.67 2.11
N VAL A 185 -9.24 4.34 1.08
CA VAL A 185 -7.82 4.55 0.78
C VAL A 185 -7.51 6.04 0.77
N LEU A 186 -6.26 6.38 1.10
CA LEU A 186 -5.78 7.75 1.19
C LEU A 186 -5.53 8.28 -0.23
N ALA A 187 -6.46 9.05 -0.78
CA ALA A 187 -6.40 9.52 -2.16
C ALA A 187 -5.51 10.76 -2.33
N ARG A 188 -5.33 11.54 -1.26
CA ARG A 188 -4.48 12.74 -1.27
C ARG A 188 -3.90 13.02 0.12
N VAL A 189 -2.63 13.42 0.14
CA VAL A 189 -1.95 14.03 1.29
C VAL A 189 -1.51 15.43 0.89
N GLU A 190 -1.76 16.40 1.76
CA GLU A 190 -1.32 17.77 1.60
C GLU A 190 -0.54 18.20 2.85
N THR A 191 0.76 18.45 2.68
CA THR A 191 1.61 19.03 3.72
C THR A 191 1.76 20.52 3.48
N ILE A 192 1.51 21.32 4.50
CA ILE A 192 1.62 22.77 4.48
C ILE A 192 2.64 23.18 5.53
N ASP A 193 3.70 23.88 5.11
CA ASP A 193 4.55 24.64 6.02
C ASP A 193 4.09 26.10 6.04
N HIS A 194 3.53 26.52 7.17
CA HIS A 194 3.06 27.88 7.40
C HIS A 194 4.22 28.88 7.59
N VAL A 195 5.46 28.41 7.78
CA VAL A 195 6.67 29.26 7.89
C VAL A 195 7.20 29.64 6.51
N SER A 196 7.50 28.65 5.66
CA SER A 196 7.97 28.90 4.27
C SER A 196 6.84 29.16 3.26
N ARG A 197 5.59 28.92 3.63
CA ARG A 197 4.38 29.00 2.76
C ARG A 197 4.42 28.04 1.56
N THR A 198 5.11 26.92 1.71
CA THR A 198 5.12 25.82 0.73
C THR A 198 3.98 24.85 0.97
N ARG A 199 3.56 24.19 -0.11
CA ARG A 199 2.48 23.20 -0.14
C ARG A 199 2.94 22.00 -0.97
N PHE A 200 3.28 20.91 -0.30
CA PHE A 200 3.59 19.63 -0.95
C PHE A 200 2.33 18.76 -1.01
N VAL A 201 2.01 18.24 -2.18
CA VAL A 201 0.80 17.45 -2.43
C VAL A 201 1.16 16.12 -3.09
N SER A 202 0.93 15.03 -2.35
CA SER A 202 0.90 13.67 -2.89
C SER A 202 -0.54 13.29 -3.24
N ARG A 203 -0.75 12.70 -4.41
CA ARG A 203 -2.02 12.05 -4.82
C ARG A 203 -1.77 10.57 -5.08
N TYR A 204 -2.80 9.75 -4.89
CA TYR A 204 -2.71 8.30 -5.05
C TYR A 204 -3.88 7.72 -5.87
N ALA A 205 -3.57 6.73 -6.71
CA ALA A 205 -4.55 5.83 -7.32
C ALA A 205 -4.18 4.37 -7.02
N TYR A 206 -5.18 3.50 -6.96
CA TYR A 206 -5.07 2.15 -6.41
C TYR A 206 -5.76 1.15 -7.32
N HIS A 207 -5.06 0.08 -7.71
CA HIS A 207 -5.50 -0.80 -8.80
C HIS A 207 -5.30 -2.28 -8.44
N HIS A 208 -6.07 -3.18 -9.06
CA HIS A 208 -6.01 -4.65 -8.86
C HIS A 208 -6.09 -5.04 -7.37
N GLY A 209 -7.06 -4.49 -6.63
CA GLY A 209 -7.33 -4.84 -5.24
C GLY A 209 -7.70 -6.33 -5.10
N HIS A 210 -7.11 -7.01 -4.12
CA HIS A 210 -7.32 -8.44 -3.91
C HIS A 210 -7.79 -8.77 -2.48
N TYR A 211 -8.83 -9.59 -2.40
CA TYR A 211 -9.36 -10.17 -1.16
C TYR A 211 -9.41 -11.69 -1.31
N ASP A 212 -8.75 -12.39 -0.41
CA ASP A 212 -8.81 -13.85 -0.30
C ASP A 212 -10.06 -14.23 0.49
N SER A 213 -11.00 -14.92 -0.16
CA SER A 213 -12.26 -15.37 0.45
C SER A 213 -12.11 -16.61 1.34
N GLU A 214 -11.00 -17.36 1.24
CA GLU A 214 -10.76 -18.57 2.01
C GLU A 214 -10.21 -18.23 3.41
N GLU A 215 -9.11 -17.47 3.48
CA GLU A 215 -8.60 -16.93 4.75
C GLU A 215 -9.33 -15.64 5.20
N ARG A 216 -10.28 -15.14 4.39
CA ARG A 216 -11.08 -13.92 4.63
C ARG A 216 -10.25 -12.66 4.83
N GLU A 217 -9.21 -12.51 4.02
CA GLU A 217 -8.12 -11.56 4.22
C GLU A 217 -8.00 -10.58 3.05
N PHE A 218 -8.05 -9.27 3.32
CA PHE A 218 -7.65 -8.27 2.34
C PHE A 218 -6.12 -8.29 2.18
N ARG A 219 -5.65 -8.47 0.95
CA ARG A 219 -4.23 -8.69 0.63
C ARG A 219 -3.50 -7.45 0.13
N GLY A 220 -4.22 -6.37 -0.18
CA GLY A 220 -3.68 -5.12 -0.73
C GLY A 220 -4.10 -4.88 -2.18
N PHE A 221 -3.39 -3.96 -2.83
CA PHE A 221 -3.57 -3.56 -4.23
C PHE A 221 -2.36 -4.03 -5.06
N GLY A 222 -2.60 -4.51 -6.27
CA GLY A 222 -1.54 -4.98 -7.18
C GLY A 222 -0.73 -3.87 -7.82
N MET A 223 -1.28 -2.65 -7.91
CA MET A 223 -0.54 -1.44 -8.29
C MET A 223 -1.05 -0.24 -7.48
N VAL A 224 -0.12 0.68 -7.18
CA VAL A 224 -0.39 2.03 -6.68
C VAL A 224 0.35 3.04 -7.56
N GLU A 225 -0.37 4.03 -8.07
CA GLU A 225 0.20 5.22 -8.71
C GLU A 225 0.29 6.34 -7.65
N GLN A 226 1.40 7.08 -7.62
CA GLN A 226 1.62 8.23 -6.74
C GLN A 226 2.09 9.43 -7.56
N TRP A 227 1.47 10.60 -7.37
CA TRP A 227 1.90 11.88 -7.95
C TRP A 227 2.31 12.84 -6.85
N ASP A 228 3.59 13.20 -6.81
CA ASP A 228 4.14 14.17 -5.88
C ASP A 228 4.38 15.51 -6.58
N SER A 229 3.87 16.60 -6.00
CA SER A 229 3.96 17.95 -6.57
C SER A 229 4.16 19.01 -5.49
N GLU A 230 5.08 19.95 -5.74
CA GLU A 230 5.32 21.10 -4.86
C GLU A 230 4.69 22.38 -5.45
N ARG A 231 4.10 23.20 -4.59
CA ARG A 231 3.59 24.53 -4.94
C ARG A 231 4.01 25.57 -3.90
N TYR A 232 4.35 26.74 -4.39
CA TYR A 232 4.71 27.91 -3.60
C TYR A 232 3.55 28.90 -3.63
N ALA A 233 3.10 29.39 -2.47
CA ALA A 233 2.08 30.42 -2.41
C ALA A 233 2.72 31.81 -2.56
N THR A 234 2.56 32.43 -3.73
CA THR A 234 2.91 33.85 -3.93
C THR A 234 2.01 34.73 -3.06
N ALA A 235 2.59 35.76 -2.45
CA ALA A 235 1.90 36.63 -1.51
C ALA A 235 1.17 37.77 -2.22
N ASP A 236 -0.09 37.52 -2.60
CA ASP A 236 -1.11 38.57 -2.81
C ASP A 236 -2.24 38.39 -1.79
N GLU A 237 -2.85 39.50 -1.36
CA GLU A 237 -3.62 39.55 -0.11
C GLU A 237 -5.11 39.21 -0.26
N GLY A 238 -5.66 38.52 0.75
CA GLY A 238 -7.07 38.64 1.13
C GLY A 238 -8.13 37.93 0.30
N ALA A 239 -7.79 37.19 -0.76
CA ALA A 239 -8.77 36.44 -1.55
C ALA A 239 -9.39 35.28 -0.74
N ALA A 240 -10.72 35.21 -0.69
CA ALA A 240 -11.46 34.12 -0.06
C ALA A 240 -11.38 32.82 -0.88
N VAL A 241 -11.54 31.67 -0.22
CA VAL A 241 -11.42 30.35 -0.84
C VAL A 241 -12.75 29.90 -1.44
N ASP A 242 -12.93 30.13 -2.74
CA ASP A 242 -14.02 29.55 -3.54
C ASP A 242 -13.53 28.34 -4.35
N ASP A 243 -14.23 27.22 -4.23
CA ASP A 243 -13.86 25.91 -4.77
C ASP A 243 -14.23 25.78 -6.27
N ALA A 244 -13.47 26.45 -7.13
CA ALA A 244 -13.59 26.34 -8.59
C ALA A 244 -12.29 26.58 -9.39
N GLY A 245 -11.31 27.29 -8.82
CA GLY A 245 -10.03 27.57 -9.48
C GLY A 245 -8.91 27.71 -8.48
N SER A 246 -7.87 26.87 -8.56
CA SER A 246 -6.79 26.86 -7.57
C SER A 246 -5.83 28.04 -7.75
N GLY A 247 -6.19 29.22 -7.21
CA GLY A 247 -5.39 30.46 -7.18
C GLY A 247 -4.10 30.40 -6.36
N ALA A 248 -3.53 29.21 -6.17
CA ALA A 248 -2.17 28.97 -5.69
C ALA A 248 -1.41 28.27 -6.81
N ALA A 249 -0.97 29.09 -7.77
CA ALA A 249 -0.06 28.71 -8.85
C ALA A 249 1.33 29.27 -8.55
N ASN A 250 2.37 28.58 -9.01
CA ASN A 250 3.72 29.13 -9.07
C ASN A 250 3.71 30.22 -10.16
N ALA A 251 3.42 31.47 -9.78
CA ALA A 251 3.20 32.56 -10.75
C ALA A 251 4.46 32.90 -11.57
N ASP A 252 5.64 32.61 -11.01
CA ASP A 252 6.91 32.59 -11.74
C ASP A 252 7.27 31.14 -12.12
N ARG A 253 7.46 30.91 -13.43
CA ARG A 253 7.87 29.62 -14.00
C ARG A 253 9.25 29.16 -13.47
N ALA A 254 10.09 30.07 -12.96
CA ALA A 254 11.40 29.73 -12.39
C ALA A 254 11.35 28.77 -11.19
N TYR A 255 10.22 28.70 -10.48
CA TYR A 255 10.02 27.82 -9.31
C TYR A 255 9.04 26.66 -9.58
N THR A 256 8.71 26.40 -10.85
CA THR A 256 7.83 25.29 -11.24
C THR A 256 8.62 24.00 -11.41
N VAL A 257 8.64 23.19 -10.35
CA VAL A 257 9.10 21.79 -10.40
C VAL A 257 8.00 20.93 -11.07
N PRO A 258 8.31 20.10 -12.08
CA PRO A 258 7.36 19.13 -12.63
C PRO A 258 6.93 18.10 -11.58
N ALA A 259 5.71 17.56 -11.70
CA ALA A 259 5.25 16.52 -10.79
C ALA A 259 6.00 15.21 -11.03
N VAL A 260 6.37 14.50 -9.96
CA VAL A 260 6.96 13.17 -10.05
C VAL A 260 5.84 12.15 -9.97
N HIS A 261 5.68 11.36 -11.03
CA HIS A 261 4.71 10.27 -11.09
C HIS A 261 5.44 8.94 -10.91
N THR A 262 5.15 8.23 -9.81
CA THR A 262 5.73 6.93 -9.49
C THR A 262 4.65 5.84 -9.55
N ARG A 263 4.87 4.81 -10.37
CA ARG A 263 4.05 3.60 -10.42
C ARG A 263 4.73 2.49 -9.66
N THR A 264 4.04 1.82 -8.74
CA THR A 264 4.60 0.70 -7.98
C THR A 264 3.66 -0.49 -7.97
N TRP A 265 4.14 -1.64 -8.43
CA TRP A 265 3.42 -2.92 -8.46
C TRP A 265 3.84 -3.81 -7.30
N TYR A 266 2.85 -4.46 -6.70
CA TYR A 266 3.00 -5.31 -5.53
C TYR A 266 2.42 -6.70 -5.79
N HIS A 267 3.06 -7.72 -5.20
CA HIS A 267 2.52 -9.07 -5.21
C HIS A 267 1.34 -9.16 -4.21
N THR A 268 0.13 -9.43 -4.70
CA THR A 268 -1.06 -9.56 -3.84
C THR A 268 -1.20 -10.95 -3.20
N GLY A 269 -0.32 -11.89 -3.55
CA GLY A 269 -0.41 -13.27 -3.08
C GLY A 269 -1.62 -14.04 -3.64
N ILE A 270 -2.15 -13.57 -4.78
CA ILE A 270 -3.16 -14.25 -5.57
C ILE A 270 -2.55 -15.46 -6.28
N HIS A 271 -3.22 -16.61 -6.21
CA HIS A 271 -2.84 -17.79 -7.00
C HIS A 271 -3.67 -17.80 -8.29
N LEU A 272 -3.05 -17.49 -9.43
CA LEU A 272 -3.72 -17.38 -10.73
C LEU A 272 -3.57 -18.66 -11.55
N ALA A 273 -4.71 -19.23 -11.96
CA ALA A 273 -4.72 -20.28 -12.96
C ALA A 273 -4.23 -19.74 -14.33
N GLY A 274 -3.16 -20.33 -14.86
CA GLY A 274 -2.68 -20.04 -16.22
C GLY A 274 -1.78 -18.81 -16.36
N GLY A 275 -0.84 -18.59 -15.44
CA GLY A 275 0.35 -17.75 -15.69
C GLY A 275 0.84 -16.95 -14.49
N ALA A 276 2.10 -16.52 -14.57
CA ALA A 276 2.76 -15.63 -13.62
C ALA A 276 1.98 -14.32 -13.38
N LEU A 277 2.01 -13.78 -12.16
CA LEU A 277 1.39 -12.48 -11.85
C LEU A 277 2.12 -11.34 -12.57
N THR A 278 3.46 -11.40 -12.59
CA THR A 278 4.33 -10.47 -13.34
C THR A 278 4.02 -10.47 -14.85
N ASP A 279 3.77 -11.63 -15.45
CA ASP A 279 3.35 -11.74 -16.87
C ASP A 279 2.01 -11.07 -17.17
N ARG A 280 1.11 -10.96 -16.17
CA ARG A 280 -0.19 -10.29 -16.34
C ARG A 280 -0.01 -8.78 -16.37
N PHE A 281 0.65 -8.19 -15.38
CA PHE A 281 0.98 -6.75 -15.37
C PHE A 281 1.84 -6.34 -16.58
N ALA A 282 2.80 -7.18 -16.98
CA ALA A 282 3.62 -6.94 -18.16
C ALA A 282 2.86 -7.04 -19.50
N GLY A 283 1.67 -7.66 -19.52
CA GLY A 283 0.91 -7.94 -20.75
C GLY A 283 1.61 -8.97 -21.65
N LEU A 284 2.21 -10.02 -21.08
CA LEU A 284 3.01 -11.04 -21.81
C LEU A 284 2.44 -12.47 -21.67
N GLY A 285 1.31 -12.64 -20.99
CA GLY A 285 0.62 -13.92 -20.82
C GLY A 285 -0.22 -14.36 -22.03
N PRO A 286 -0.77 -15.59 -22.03
CA PRO A 286 -1.52 -16.17 -23.16
C PRO A 286 -2.89 -15.50 -23.44
N CYS A 287 -3.28 -14.50 -22.65
CA CYS A 287 -4.48 -13.68 -22.83
C CYS A 287 -4.11 -12.19 -22.79
N ALA A 288 -2.97 -11.81 -23.36
CA ALA A 288 -2.41 -10.46 -23.26
C ALA A 288 -3.35 -9.39 -23.86
N GLY A 289 -3.81 -8.49 -23.00
CA GLY A 289 -4.22 -7.14 -23.39
C GLY A 289 -3.02 -6.19 -23.40
N ARG A 290 -3.30 -4.88 -23.40
CA ARG A 290 -2.26 -3.84 -23.23
C ARG A 290 -1.60 -3.99 -21.86
N GLY A 291 -0.31 -4.30 -21.84
CA GLY A 291 0.49 -4.36 -20.61
C GLY A 291 0.65 -2.98 -19.95
N GLU A 292 0.84 -3.00 -18.64
CA GLU A 292 0.96 -1.82 -17.78
C GLU A 292 2.42 -1.34 -17.64
N TYR A 293 3.38 -2.29 -17.62
CA TYR A 293 4.81 -2.00 -17.50
C TYR A 293 5.36 -1.25 -18.70
N PHE A 294 6.29 -0.31 -18.46
CA PHE A 294 7.13 0.29 -19.49
C PHE A 294 7.88 -0.77 -20.31
N ARG A 295 7.83 -0.63 -21.63
CA ARG A 295 8.60 -1.40 -22.61
C ARG A 295 9.41 -0.42 -23.47
N GLU A 296 10.70 -0.69 -23.69
CA GLU A 296 11.51 0.15 -24.58
C GLU A 296 10.90 0.18 -26.01
N PRO A 297 10.86 1.33 -26.70
CA PRO A 297 10.23 1.44 -28.01
C PRO A 297 10.81 0.46 -29.04
N GLY A 298 9.93 -0.18 -29.80
CA GLY A 298 10.31 -1.09 -30.88
C GLY A 298 10.83 -2.46 -30.42
N LEU A 299 10.53 -2.89 -29.19
CA LEU A 299 10.67 -4.30 -28.75
C LEU A 299 9.43 -5.13 -29.12
N GLY A 300 9.64 -6.34 -29.64
CA GLY A 300 8.59 -7.38 -29.66
C GLY A 300 8.42 -8.07 -28.30
N ASP A 301 7.30 -8.79 -28.09
CA ASP A 301 6.98 -9.44 -26.79
C ASP A 301 8.10 -10.35 -26.26
N ALA A 302 8.74 -11.13 -27.14
CA ALA A 302 9.86 -12.01 -26.77
C ALA A 302 11.11 -11.22 -26.34
N GLU A 303 11.30 -10.02 -26.87
CA GLU A 303 12.43 -9.14 -26.54
C GLU A 303 12.16 -8.37 -25.25
N ALA A 304 10.92 -7.88 -25.05
CA ALA A 304 10.46 -7.28 -23.80
C ALA A 304 10.54 -8.29 -22.64
N ARG A 305 10.04 -9.53 -22.85
CA ARG A 305 10.18 -10.64 -21.90
C ARG A 305 11.64 -10.96 -21.57
N ALA A 306 12.57 -10.74 -22.50
CA ALA A 306 13.99 -10.96 -22.26
C ALA A 306 14.65 -9.88 -21.38
N LEU A 307 13.98 -8.75 -21.11
CA LEU A 307 14.43 -7.70 -20.19
C LEU A 307 13.84 -7.80 -18.79
N LEU A 308 12.63 -8.35 -18.61
CA LEU A 308 12.04 -8.59 -17.29
C LEU A 308 12.78 -9.68 -16.50
N LEU A 309 12.70 -9.68 -15.18
CA LEU A 309 13.14 -10.80 -14.35
C LEU A 309 12.24 -12.03 -14.57
N PRO A 310 12.71 -13.26 -14.27
CA PRO A 310 11.81 -14.41 -14.14
C PRO A 310 10.88 -14.22 -12.94
N ASP A 311 9.70 -14.86 -12.98
CA ASP A 311 8.75 -14.77 -11.87
C ASP A 311 9.26 -15.42 -10.57
N THR A 312 8.58 -15.16 -9.46
CA THR A 312 8.96 -15.65 -8.13
C THR A 312 9.13 -17.17 -8.06
N VAL A 313 10.25 -17.62 -7.48
CA VAL A 313 10.61 -19.03 -7.40
C VAL A 313 9.84 -19.69 -6.26
N LEU A 314 8.83 -20.49 -6.62
CA LEU A 314 8.12 -21.40 -5.70
C LEU A 314 8.81 -22.77 -5.63
N PRO A 315 8.71 -23.49 -4.50
CA PRO A 315 9.32 -24.81 -4.36
C PRO A 315 8.48 -25.87 -5.09
N SER A 316 9.13 -26.87 -5.68
CA SER A 316 8.47 -27.93 -6.45
C SER A 316 7.75 -28.96 -5.56
N GLY A 317 6.56 -29.39 -5.96
CA GLY A 317 5.83 -30.49 -5.32
C GLY A 317 4.92 -30.09 -4.16
N LEU A 318 4.57 -28.80 -4.05
CA LEU A 318 3.51 -28.32 -3.17
C LEU A 318 2.14 -28.87 -3.60
N SER A 319 1.21 -28.94 -2.64
CA SER A 319 -0.23 -29.05 -2.94
C SER A 319 -0.83 -27.69 -3.31
N TRP A 320 -2.00 -27.68 -3.98
CA TRP A 320 -2.71 -26.45 -4.37
C TRP A 320 -2.95 -25.46 -3.21
N ASP A 321 -3.23 -25.97 -2.01
CA ASP A 321 -3.38 -25.14 -0.81
C ASP A 321 -2.04 -24.54 -0.37
N GLU A 322 -0.96 -25.31 -0.44
CA GLU A 322 0.39 -24.84 -0.13
C GLU A 322 0.92 -23.86 -1.18
N GLU A 323 0.53 -23.96 -2.45
CA GLU A 323 0.82 -22.96 -3.49
C GLU A 323 0.10 -21.63 -3.19
N ARG A 324 -1.16 -21.69 -2.75
CA ARG A 324 -1.90 -20.50 -2.27
C ARG A 324 -1.27 -19.88 -1.03
N GLU A 325 -0.82 -20.70 -0.07
CA GLU A 325 -0.14 -20.24 1.15
C GLU A 325 1.27 -19.69 0.86
N ALA A 326 2.00 -20.25 -0.10
CA ALA A 326 3.27 -19.71 -0.60
C ALA A 326 3.05 -18.36 -1.30
N GLY A 327 2.00 -18.24 -2.12
CA GLY A 327 1.54 -16.97 -2.68
C GLY A 327 1.22 -15.95 -1.59
N ARG A 328 0.49 -16.35 -0.54
CA ARG A 328 0.18 -15.51 0.62
C ARG A 328 1.43 -14.99 1.34
N ALA A 329 2.52 -15.76 1.40
CA ALA A 329 3.80 -15.35 2.01
C ALA A 329 4.53 -14.23 1.25
N LEU A 330 4.03 -13.83 0.08
CA LEU A 330 4.53 -12.71 -0.73
C LEU A 330 3.60 -11.48 -0.70
N LYS A 331 2.50 -11.48 0.07
CA LYS A 331 1.54 -10.37 0.04
C LYS A 331 2.21 -9.03 0.41
N GLY A 332 2.02 -8.01 -0.42
CA GLY A 332 2.58 -6.67 -0.22
C GLY A 332 4.07 -6.51 -0.57
N THR A 333 4.77 -7.52 -1.08
CA THR A 333 6.14 -7.32 -1.56
C THR A 333 6.15 -6.57 -2.89
N MET A 334 7.02 -5.56 -3.02
CA MET A 334 7.18 -4.81 -4.28
C MET A 334 7.79 -5.71 -5.37
N LEU A 335 7.11 -5.82 -6.50
CA LEU A 335 7.58 -6.51 -7.71
C LEU A 335 8.31 -5.55 -8.65
N ARG A 336 7.74 -4.36 -8.89
CA ARG A 336 8.30 -3.37 -9.83
C ARG A 336 7.96 -1.95 -9.42
N GLN A 337 8.82 -1.00 -9.75
CA GLN A 337 8.60 0.43 -9.63
C GLN A 337 9.11 1.15 -10.88
N GLU A 338 8.37 2.15 -11.35
CA GLU A 338 8.71 2.99 -12.49
C GLU A 338 8.51 4.46 -12.10
N VAL A 339 9.51 5.31 -12.34
CA VAL A 339 9.49 6.73 -11.94
C VAL A 339 9.55 7.63 -13.16
N TYR A 340 8.59 8.55 -13.28
CA TYR A 340 8.42 9.48 -14.38
C TYR A 340 8.37 10.92 -13.87
N GLY A 341 8.70 11.87 -14.76
CA GLY A 341 8.30 13.27 -14.58
C GLY A 341 7.13 13.60 -15.49
N GLU A 342 6.09 14.23 -14.96
CA GLU A 342 5.05 14.83 -15.80
C GLU A 342 5.59 16.10 -16.44
N ALA A 343 5.62 16.13 -17.78
CA ALA A 343 6.02 17.33 -18.51
C ALA A 343 5.05 18.47 -18.18
N ALA A 344 5.59 19.59 -17.70
CA ALA A 344 4.80 20.80 -17.51
C ALA A 344 4.23 21.22 -18.88
N GLU A 345 2.89 21.25 -18.98
CA GLU A 345 2.12 21.48 -20.21
C GLU A 345 2.19 20.35 -21.27
N ALA A 346 1.96 19.10 -20.85
CA ALA A 346 1.41 18.06 -21.73
C ALA A 346 0.04 17.57 -21.19
N ALA A 347 -1.05 18.00 -21.83
CA ALA A 347 -2.37 17.43 -21.59
C ALA A 347 -2.44 15.97 -22.11
N CYS A 348 -3.39 15.19 -21.61
CA CYS A 348 -3.60 13.81 -22.07
C CYS A 348 -4.07 13.77 -23.53
N ASP A 349 -3.14 13.71 -24.49
CA ASP A 349 -3.24 12.96 -25.75
C ASP A 349 -1.95 13.09 -26.60
N ALA A 350 -1.70 12.07 -27.45
CA ALA A 350 -0.76 12.11 -28.59
C ALA A 350 0.76 12.27 -28.34
N LEU A 351 1.30 11.77 -27.21
CA LEU A 351 2.71 11.32 -27.14
C LEU A 351 2.78 9.80 -26.90
N PRO A 352 3.81 9.09 -27.43
CA PRO A 352 4.09 7.73 -26.96
C PRO A 352 4.40 7.79 -25.46
N ALA A 353 4.07 6.71 -24.73
CA ALA A 353 4.18 6.68 -23.27
C ALA A 353 5.58 7.18 -22.81
N PRO A 354 5.64 8.13 -21.87
CA PRO A 354 6.89 8.81 -21.53
C PRO A 354 7.93 7.78 -21.08
N VAL A 355 9.19 8.02 -21.42
CA VAL A 355 10.28 7.20 -20.94
C VAL A 355 10.48 7.53 -19.44
N PRO A 356 10.59 6.53 -18.56
CA PRO A 356 10.86 6.78 -17.15
C PRO A 356 12.27 7.36 -16.94
N TYR A 357 12.49 8.02 -15.81
CA TYR A 357 13.84 8.26 -15.28
C TYR A 357 14.48 6.95 -14.84
N SER A 358 13.72 6.13 -14.09
CA SER A 358 14.22 4.87 -13.54
C SER A 358 13.15 3.77 -13.49
N VAL A 359 13.61 2.53 -13.55
CA VAL A 359 12.81 1.32 -13.38
C VAL A 359 13.55 0.37 -12.44
N ALA A 360 12.90 -0.11 -11.38
CA ALA A 360 13.43 -1.12 -10.48
C ALA A 360 12.49 -2.33 -10.42
N GLU A 361 13.02 -3.55 -10.48
CA GLU A 361 12.24 -4.79 -10.52
C GLU A 361 12.88 -5.85 -9.63
N ARG A 362 12.05 -6.68 -8.98
CA ARG A 362 12.47 -7.67 -7.98
C ARG A 362 11.69 -8.97 -8.12
N ASN A 363 12.39 -10.09 -7.95
CA ASN A 363 11.77 -11.38 -7.70
C ASN A 363 12.29 -11.99 -6.39
N PHE A 364 11.56 -13.00 -5.92
CA PHE A 364 11.79 -13.63 -4.63
C PHE A 364 11.99 -15.14 -4.79
N THR A 365 12.43 -15.79 -3.73
CA THR A 365 12.32 -17.24 -3.55
C THR A 365 11.50 -17.52 -2.31
N VAL A 366 10.55 -18.43 -2.42
CA VAL A 366 9.77 -18.94 -1.29
C VAL A 366 10.29 -20.33 -0.94
N ARG A 367 10.75 -20.50 0.29
CA ARG A 367 11.24 -21.78 0.82
C ARG A 367 10.21 -22.37 1.78
N LEU A 368 9.74 -23.57 1.50
CA LEU A 368 8.96 -24.36 2.46
C LEU A 368 9.87 -24.75 3.64
N LEU A 369 9.50 -24.33 4.86
CA LEU A 369 10.16 -24.75 6.10
C LEU A 369 9.43 -25.93 6.76
N GLN A 370 8.10 -25.94 6.70
CA GLN A 370 7.26 -27.01 7.24
C GLN A 370 6.08 -27.27 6.29
N PRO A 371 5.89 -28.50 5.78
CA PRO A 371 4.70 -28.86 5.00
C PRO A 371 3.45 -28.78 5.89
N ARG A 372 2.29 -28.56 5.26
CA ARG A 372 1.01 -28.44 5.97
C ARG A 372 0.70 -29.69 6.77
N GLY A 373 0.69 -30.85 6.12
CA GLY A 373 0.51 -32.15 6.78
C GLY A 373 -0.78 -32.21 7.61
N ALA A 374 -0.64 -32.40 8.93
CA ALA A 374 -1.76 -32.39 9.89
C ALA A 374 -2.04 -31.00 10.51
N ASN A 375 -1.27 -29.97 10.16
CA ASN A 375 -1.48 -28.60 10.61
C ASN A 375 -2.53 -27.90 9.74
N ARG A 376 -3.10 -26.79 10.22
CA ARG A 376 -4.01 -25.95 9.41
C ARG A 376 -3.31 -25.34 8.19
N HIS A 377 -2.03 -24.96 8.33
CA HIS A 377 -1.21 -24.27 7.33
C HIS A 377 0.22 -24.83 7.28
N ALA A 378 0.90 -24.64 6.15
CA ALA A 378 2.35 -24.77 6.02
C ALA A 378 3.09 -23.53 6.57
N VAL A 379 4.42 -23.65 6.69
CA VAL A 379 5.32 -22.54 7.10
C VAL A 379 6.32 -22.27 5.97
N PHE A 380 6.42 -21.00 5.57
CA PHE A 380 7.27 -20.53 4.49
C PHE A 380 8.23 -19.43 4.94
N LEU A 381 9.41 -19.38 4.32
CA LEU A 381 10.37 -18.28 4.39
C LEU A 381 10.50 -17.66 3.00
N THR A 382 10.11 -16.39 2.88
CA THR A 382 10.32 -15.58 1.66
C THR A 382 11.62 -14.81 1.78
N HIS A 383 12.49 -14.88 0.78
CA HIS A 383 13.70 -14.05 0.69
C HIS A 383 13.90 -13.47 -0.71
N ALA A 384 14.71 -12.42 -0.83
CA ALA A 384 15.10 -11.86 -2.12
C ALA A 384 15.87 -12.89 -2.97
N HIS A 385 15.73 -12.81 -4.29
CA HIS A 385 16.41 -13.69 -5.24
C HIS A 385 17.20 -12.87 -6.27
N GLU A 386 16.51 -12.01 -7.03
CA GLU A 386 17.10 -11.05 -7.97
C GLU A 386 16.47 -9.66 -7.78
N SER A 387 17.28 -8.60 -7.89
CA SER A 387 16.82 -7.20 -7.94
C SER A 387 17.59 -6.48 -9.03
N ILE A 388 16.89 -6.00 -10.06
CA ILE A 388 17.47 -5.25 -11.18
C ILE A 388 16.98 -3.80 -11.19
N SER A 389 17.83 -2.88 -11.62
CA SER A 389 17.51 -1.45 -11.73
C SER A 389 18.10 -0.88 -13.02
N TYR A 390 17.30 -0.09 -13.71
CA TYR A 390 17.62 0.62 -14.95
C TYR A 390 17.51 2.12 -14.68
N GLN A 391 18.59 2.87 -14.89
CA GLN A 391 18.56 4.33 -14.93
C GLN A 391 18.53 4.73 -16.42
N TYR A 392 17.37 5.19 -16.89
CA TYR A 392 17.11 5.58 -18.27
C TYR A 392 17.33 7.07 -18.51
N GLU A 393 17.11 7.93 -17.50
CA GLU A 393 17.19 9.40 -17.63
C GLU A 393 16.41 9.93 -18.85
N CYS A 394 15.23 9.36 -19.09
CA CYS A 394 14.36 9.60 -20.24
C CYS A 394 14.90 9.19 -21.63
N GLU A 395 16.07 8.55 -21.74
CA GLU A 395 16.56 7.89 -22.97
C GLU A 395 16.34 6.37 -22.90
N ALA A 396 15.34 5.87 -23.64
CA ALA A 396 14.87 4.49 -23.54
C ALA A 396 15.88 3.43 -23.99
N HIS A 397 16.91 3.78 -24.76
CA HIS A 397 17.71 2.79 -25.48
C HIS A 397 19.12 2.57 -24.91
N ASP A 398 19.60 3.44 -24.02
CA ASP A 398 20.96 3.37 -23.43
C ASP A 398 21.01 3.50 -21.89
N PRO A 399 20.18 2.76 -21.13
CA PRO A 399 20.18 2.83 -19.66
C PRO A 399 21.47 2.29 -19.04
N ARG A 400 21.85 2.85 -17.89
CA ARG A 400 22.75 2.17 -16.92
C ARG A 400 21.95 1.07 -16.21
N ILE A 401 22.51 -0.14 -16.16
CA ILE A 401 21.83 -1.32 -15.59
C ILE A 401 22.63 -1.86 -14.42
N GLU A 402 21.98 -2.02 -13.27
CA GLU A 402 22.54 -2.60 -12.05
C GLU A 402 21.70 -3.80 -11.61
N HIS A 403 22.34 -4.87 -11.15
CA HIS A 403 21.68 -6.13 -10.81
C HIS A 403 22.31 -6.78 -9.58
N VAL A 404 21.48 -7.14 -8.60
CA VAL A 404 21.88 -7.87 -7.40
C VAL A 404 21.30 -9.29 -7.47
N LEU A 405 22.19 -10.27 -7.40
CA LEU A 405 21.88 -11.70 -7.28
C LEU A 405 22.15 -12.14 -5.84
N THR A 406 21.15 -12.66 -5.13
CA THR A 406 21.37 -13.37 -3.86
C THR A 406 21.63 -14.86 -4.14
N LEU A 407 22.78 -15.36 -3.68
CA LEU A 407 23.38 -16.63 -4.15
C LEU A 407 23.35 -17.74 -3.11
N GLU A 408 23.37 -17.39 -1.82
CA GLU A 408 23.31 -18.33 -0.69
C GLU A 408 22.72 -17.58 0.51
N VAL A 409 21.71 -18.15 1.17
CA VAL A 409 21.08 -17.58 2.38
C VAL A 409 20.88 -18.70 3.40
N ASP A 410 20.99 -18.38 4.69
CA ASP A 410 20.86 -19.35 5.78
C ASP A 410 19.39 -19.69 6.13
N ASP A 411 19.21 -20.60 7.10
CA ASP A 411 17.89 -21.03 7.57
C ASP A 411 17.11 -19.94 8.35
N HIS A 412 17.72 -18.78 8.63
CA HIS A 412 17.10 -17.61 9.25
C HIS A 412 16.85 -16.46 8.26
N GLY A 413 17.21 -16.61 6.99
CA GLY A 413 17.04 -15.57 5.95
C GLY A 413 18.24 -14.62 5.77
N ASN A 414 19.37 -14.84 6.46
CA ASN A 414 20.56 -14.01 6.28
C ASN A 414 21.24 -14.31 4.95
N VAL A 415 21.50 -13.28 4.12
CA VAL A 415 22.24 -13.41 2.86
C VAL A 415 23.72 -13.68 3.15
N LEU A 416 24.14 -14.94 3.03
CA LEU A 416 25.53 -15.38 3.19
C LEU A 416 26.38 -15.07 1.96
N LYS A 417 25.78 -15.06 0.76
CA LYS A 417 26.45 -14.74 -0.50
C LYS A 417 25.57 -13.94 -1.42
N GLU A 418 26.17 -12.93 -2.04
CA GLU A 418 25.54 -12.04 -3.01
C GLU A 418 26.53 -11.64 -4.10
N ALA A 419 26.01 -11.22 -5.25
CA ALA A 419 26.79 -10.49 -6.25
C ALA A 419 26.02 -9.27 -6.76
N ALA A 420 26.65 -8.11 -6.64
CA ALA A 420 26.20 -6.86 -7.25
C ALA A 420 26.96 -6.65 -8.58
N ILE A 421 26.22 -6.32 -9.64
CA ILE A 421 26.70 -6.27 -11.02
C ILE A 421 26.28 -4.94 -11.62
N ALA A 422 27.25 -4.11 -12.01
CA ALA A 422 27.00 -3.01 -12.94
C ALA A 422 27.37 -3.49 -14.35
N TYR A 423 26.41 -3.50 -15.27
CA TYR A 423 26.64 -3.95 -16.63
C TYR A 423 27.36 -2.90 -17.47
N GLY A 424 28.13 -3.36 -18.45
CA GLY A 424 28.69 -2.52 -19.50
C GLY A 424 27.59 -1.80 -20.30
N ARG A 425 27.83 -0.51 -20.58
CA ARG A 425 26.99 0.34 -21.43
C ARG A 425 26.79 -0.30 -22.82
N ARG A 426 25.59 -0.14 -23.36
CA ARG A 426 25.17 -0.80 -24.61
C ARG A 426 26.03 -0.33 -25.79
N THR A 427 26.72 -1.27 -26.44
CA THR A 427 27.50 -1.01 -27.67
C THR A 427 26.62 -0.86 -28.91
N LEU A 428 25.45 -1.52 -28.91
CA LEU A 428 24.39 -1.37 -29.89
C LEU A 428 23.11 -0.91 -29.20
N VAL A 429 22.44 0.09 -29.78
CA VAL A 429 21.14 0.64 -29.32
C VAL A 429 20.11 0.55 -30.44
N ARG A 430 18.82 0.63 -30.12
CA ARG A 430 17.78 0.78 -31.16
C ARG A 430 17.73 2.20 -31.69
N GLY A 431 17.24 2.35 -32.91
CA GLY A 431 17.00 3.63 -33.57
C GLY A 431 16.94 3.48 -35.08
N PRO A 432 16.80 4.58 -35.84
CA PRO A 432 16.93 4.55 -37.29
C PRO A 432 18.37 4.21 -37.69
N ASP A 433 18.51 3.27 -38.62
CA ASP A 433 19.74 2.98 -39.35
C ASP A 433 20.07 4.10 -40.36
N ALA A 434 21.15 3.95 -41.13
CA ALA A 434 21.57 4.93 -42.14
C ALA A 434 20.57 5.09 -43.31
N GLY A 435 19.59 4.19 -43.46
CA GLY A 435 18.48 4.27 -44.40
C GLY A 435 17.13 4.64 -43.74
N GLY A 436 17.13 5.06 -42.48
CA GLY A 436 15.95 5.47 -41.72
C GLY A 436 15.08 4.32 -41.18
N LYS A 437 15.49 3.06 -41.32
CA LYS A 437 14.72 1.91 -40.81
C LYS A 437 15.01 1.64 -39.34
N PRO A 438 14.01 1.30 -38.50
CA PRO A 438 14.26 0.93 -37.12
C PRO A 438 15.05 -0.38 -37.03
N GLY A 439 16.17 -0.37 -36.30
CA GLY A 439 17.03 -1.53 -36.10
C GLY A 439 18.06 -1.31 -35.00
N LEU A 440 18.99 -2.25 -34.84
CA LEU A 440 20.15 -2.09 -33.97
C LEU A 440 21.26 -1.35 -34.72
N ARG A 441 21.83 -0.32 -34.08
CA ARG A 441 22.93 0.51 -34.60
C ARG A 441 24.00 0.73 -33.54
N PRO A 442 25.27 1.02 -33.91
CA PRO A 442 26.30 1.43 -32.96
C PRO A 442 25.83 2.60 -32.10
N ASN A 443 26.10 2.53 -30.79
CA ASN A 443 25.71 3.58 -29.86
C ASN A 443 26.48 4.90 -30.15
N PRO A 444 25.81 5.98 -30.60
CA PRO A 444 26.50 7.22 -30.95
C PRO A 444 27.04 7.95 -29.71
N ALA A 445 26.36 7.86 -28.57
CA ALA A 445 26.74 8.51 -27.32
C ALA A 445 27.83 7.74 -26.55
N LEU A 446 28.10 6.49 -26.92
CA LEU A 446 29.33 5.77 -26.58
C LEU A 446 30.46 6.13 -27.57
N ALA A 447 30.19 6.11 -28.88
CA ALA A 447 31.19 6.37 -29.92
C ALA A 447 31.79 7.78 -29.86
N ALA A 448 31.07 8.76 -29.31
CA ALA A 448 31.55 10.12 -29.08
C ALA A 448 32.57 10.25 -27.92
N LEU A 449 32.73 9.24 -27.07
CA LEU A 449 33.68 9.25 -25.95
C LEU A 449 35.11 8.92 -26.38
N HIS A 450 36.09 9.32 -25.58
CA HIS A 450 37.48 8.91 -25.79
C HIS A 450 37.62 7.37 -25.63
N PRO A 451 38.46 6.67 -26.42
CA PRO A 451 38.51 5.20 -26.40
C PRO A 451 38.82 4.55 -25.04
N ALA A 452 39.51 5.26 -24.14
CA ALA A 452 39.71 4.80 -22.76
C ALA A 452 38.39 4.75 -21.97
N ASP A 453 37.54 5.77 -22.11
CA ASP A 453 36.24 5.84 -21.44
C ASP A 453 35.26 4.85 -22.05
N GLN A 454 35.33 4.61 -23.37
CA GLN A 454 34.57 3.54 -24.03
C GLN A 454 34.92 2.17 -23.43
N ALA A 455 36.21 1.87 -23.24
CA ALA A 455 36.66 0.60 -22.66
C ALA A 455 36.23 0.45 -21.19
N VAL A 456 36.24 1.53 -20.41
CA VAL A 456 35.73 1.53 -19.02
C VAL A 456 34.22 1.32 -18.99
N GLN A 457 33.45 2.11 -19.74
CA GLN A 457 31.99 2.06 -19.71
C GLN A 457 31.41 0.77 -20.29
N THR A 458 32.11 0.08 -21.20
CA THR A 458 31.66 -1.21 -21.78
C THR A 458 32.09 -2.44 -20.97
N THR A 459 32.79 -2.27 -19.85
CA THR A 459 33.23 -3.38 -18.98
C THR A 459 32.21 -3.69 -17.89
N ASP A 460 31.69 -4.92 -17.85
CA ASP A 460 30.91 -5.43 -16.72
C ASP A 460 31.74 -5.42 -15.42
N LEU A 461 31.21 -4.83 -14.35
CA LEU A 461 31.83 -4.79 -13.02
C LEU A 461 31.02 -5.64 -12.03
N LEU A 462 31.60 -6.77 -11.64
CA LEU A 462 31.00 -7.73 -10.71
C LEU A 462 31.69 -7.64 -9.34
N ALA A 463 30.96 -7.24 -8.31
CA ALA A 463 31.36 -7.34 -6.91
C ALA A 463 30.63 -8.53 -6.26
N TYR A 464 31.37 -9.46 -5.67
CA TYR A 464 30.85 -10.62 -4.95
C TYR A 464 31.18 -10.48 -3.46
N SER A 465 30.20 -10.69 -2.59
CA SER A 465 30.38 -10.61 -1.13
C SER A 465 30.03 -11.94 -0.45
N GLU A 466 30.86 -12.30 0.53
CA GLU A 466 30.65 -13.40 1.47
C GLU A 466 30.44 -12.82 2.86
N ASN A 467 29.22 -12.97 3.39
CA ASN A 467 28.85 -12.59 4.74
C ASN A 467 28.85 -13.84 5.63
N ARG A 468 29.42 -13.72 6.82
CA ARG A 468 29.37 -14.74 7.87
C ARG A 468 28.66 -14.17 9.09
N VAL A 469 27.82 -15.00 9.68
CA VAL A 469 27.10 -14.73 10.92
C VAL A 469 27.66 -15.56 12.07
N THR A 470 27.39 -15.15 13.31
CA THR A 470 27.57 -16.00 14.50
C THR A 470 26.61 -17.19 14.46
N ASN A 471 26.88 -18.22 15.26
CA ASN A 471 25.85 -19.23 15.52
C ASN A 471 24.60 -18.55 16.13
N ALA A 472 23.42 -19.12 15.87
CA ALA A 472 22.24 -18.82 16.67
C ALA A 472 22.45 -19.30 18.12
N ILE A 473 21.79 -18.64 19.07
CA ILE A 473 21.58 -19.16 20.42
C ILE A 473 20.12 -19.60 20.47
N ASP A 474 19.89 -20.88 20.72
CA ASP A 474 18.56 -21.49 20.81
C ASP A 474 18.50 -22.38 22.04
N GLU A 475 18.36 -21.74 23.20
CA GLU A 475 18.27 -22.39 24.51
C GLU A 475 16.89 -22.11 25.14
N PRO A 476 16.35 -22.98 26.01
CA PRO A 476 14.98 -22.88 26.53
C PRO A 476 14.61 -21.58 27.29
N HIS A 477 15.58 -20.71 27.53
CA HIS A 477 15.45 -19.44 28.23
C HIS A 477 16.34 -18.31 27.63
N ALA A 478 17.00 -18.57 26.49
CA ALA A 478 17.85 -17.60 25.80
C ALA A 478 17.80 -17.86 24.29
N TYR A 479 17.20 -16.93 23.55
CA TYR A 479 17.09 -16.99 22.09
C TYR A 479 17.79 -15.78 21.44
N ARG A 480 18.61 -16.03 20.41
CA ARG A 480 19.25 -14.99 19.61
C ARG A 480 19.50 -15.48 18.19
N HIS A 481 18.95 -14.76 17.20
CA HIS A 481 19.29 -14.96 15.79
C HIS A 481 20.80 -14.78 15.52
N PRO A 482 21.32 -15.40 14.45
CA PRO A 482 22.67 -15.14 13.95
C PRO A 482 22.91 -13.64 13.71
N MET A 483 24.02 -13.12 14.23
CA MET A 483 24.45 -11.73 14.02
C MET A 483 25.62 -11.68 13.03
N PRO A 484 25.72 -10.67 12.14
CA PRO A 484 26.89 -10.49 11.29
C PRO A 484 28.21 -10.45 12.09
N CYS A 485 29.24 -11.15 11.61
CA CYS A 485 30.55 -11.25 12.28
C CYS A 485 31.77 -11.06 11.36
N GLU A 486 31.63 -11.31 10.06
CA GLU A 486 32.67 -11.05 9.05
C GLU A 486 32.02 -10.83 7.68
N THR A 487 32.47 -9.83 6.92
CA THR A 487 32.13 -9.65 5.50
C THR A 487 33.42 -9.59 4.69
N ARG A 488 33.44 -10.27 3.54
CA ARG A 488 34.55 -10.23 2.57
C ARG A 488 33.99 -9.90 1.20
N SER A 489 34.59 -8.93 0.51
CA SER A 489 34.18 -8.56 -0.84
C SER A 489 35.32 -8.74 -1.84
N TYR A 490 34.97 -9.21 -3.03
CA TYR A 490 35.90 -9.58 -4.10
C TYR A 490 35.39 -9.02 -5.43
N GLN A 491 36.28 -8.58 -6.31
CA GLN A 491 35.92 -8.29 -7.69
C GLN A 491 36.04 -9.57 -8.53
N LEU A 492 34.98 -9.95 -9.24
CA LEU A 492 35.00 -11.05 -10.21
C LEU A 492 35.28 -10.53 -11.62
N GLY A 493 35.85 -11.38 -12.48
CA GLY A 493 36.17 -11.01 -13.87
C GLY A 493 36.52 -12.23 -14.71
N GLY A 494 36.40 -12.10 -16.04
CA GLY A 494 36.61 -13.21 -16.99
C GLY A 494 35.47 -14.22 -17.06
N LEU A 495 34.37 -13.99 -16.34
CA LEU A 495 33.11 -14.73 -16.47
C LEU A 495 32.34 -14.27 -17.72
N ARG A 496 31.32 -15.03 -18.12
CA ARG A 496 30.40 -14.65 -19.20
C ARG A 496 28.95 -14.92 -18.77
N PRO A 497 28.01 -14.02 -19.07
CA PRO A 497 26.60 -14.21 -18.73
C PRO A 497 25.95 -15.30 -19.60
N THR A 498 25.02 -16.06 -19.01
CA THR A 498 24.20 -17.06 -19.73
C THR A 498 22.68 -16.78 -19.67
N GLY A 499 22.27 -15.64 -19.14
CA GLY A 499 20.89 -15.21 -19.02
C GLY A 499 20.33 -14.47 -20.25
N PRO A 500 19.00 -14.23 -20.28
CA PRO A 500 18.35 -13.47 -21.33
C PRO A 500 18.85 -12.02 -21.36
N ALA A 501 18.88 -11.43 -22.56
CA ALA A 501 19.46 -10.12 -22.84
C ALA A 501 20.92 -9.93 -22.37
N GLY A 502 21.69 -11.02 -22.24
CA GLY A 502 23.10 -10.95 -21.80
C GLY A 502 23.29 -10.75 -20.30
N ARG A 503 22.26 -11.02 -19.48
CA ARG A 503 22.35 -10.90 -18.02
C ARG A 503 23.04 -12.09 -17.35
N TYR A 504 23.78 -11.85 -16.28
CA TYR A 504 24.35 -12.92 -15.45
C TYR A 504 23.27 -13.61 -14.62
N ARG A 505 23.42 -14.92 -14.42
CA ARG A 505 22.61 -15.76 -13.54
C ARG A 505 23.44 -16.26 -12.36
N ALA A 506 22.79 -16.69 -11.28
CA ALA A 506 23.46 -17.31 -10.13
C ALA A 506 24.37 -18.50 -10.53
N CYS A 507 23.99 -19.28 -11.55
CA CYS A 507 24.79 -20.39 -12.07
C CYS A 507 26.07 -19.97 -12.84
N ASP A 508 26.20 -18.70 -13.22
CA ASP A 508 27.42 -18.19 -13.87
C ASP A 508 28.49 -17.87 -12.82
N LEU A 509 28.07 -17.68 -11.56
CA LEU A 509 28.92 -17.28 -10.43
C LEU A 509 29.23 -18.45 -9.47
N VAL A 510 28.31 -19.41 -9.34
CA VAL A 510 28.46 -20.59 -8.46
C VAL A 510 29.03 -21.77 -9.25
N GLY A 511 30.28 -22.15 -8.95
CA GLY A 511 31.02 -23.15 -9.72
C GLY A 511 30.39 -24.55 -9.80
N LYS A 512 30.50 -25.18 -10.99
CA LYS A 512 29.79 -26.42 -11.42
C LYS A 512 29.75 -27.59 -10.44
N ARG A 513 30.68 -27.71 -9.48
CA ARG A 513 30.65 -28.78 -8.44
C ARG A 513 29.54 -28.62 -7.39
N ARG A 514 28.83 -27.48 -7.35
CA ARG A 514 27.60 -27.30 -6.54
C ARG A 514 26.31 -27.37 -7.38
N GLN A 515 26.42 -27.44 -8.71
CA GLN A 515 25.27 -27.50 -9.63
C GLN A 515 24.35 -28.68 -9.34
N GLU A 516 24.91 -29.82 -8.96
CA GLU A 516 24.16 -31.06 -8.69
C GLU A 516 23.28 -30.97 -7.44
N ALA A 517 23.57 -30.06 -6.49
CA ALA A 517 22.68 -29.80 -5.36
C ALA A 517 21.51 -28.88 -5.73
N PHE A 518 21.77 -27.83 -6.54
CA PHE A 518 20.78 -26.81 -6.89
C PHE A 518 19.87 -27.20 -8.06
N CYS A 519 20.34 -28.05 -8.98
CA CYS A 519 19.57 -28.46 -10.16
C CYS A 519 18.91 -29.85 -10.05
N ALA A 520 19.30 -30.70 -9.10
CA ALA A 520 18.70 -32.04 -8.95
C ALA A 520 17.33 -32.00 -8.25
N SER A 521 17.13 -31.06 -7.32
CA SER A 521 15.83 -30.78 -6.68
C SER A 521 14.70 -30.58 -7.69
N ALA A 522 15.01 -29.96 -8.84
CA ALA A 522 14.03 -29.67 -9.89
C ALA A 522 13.76 -30.83 -10.88
N ARG A 523 14.44 -31.99 -10.79
CA ARG A 523 14.39 -33.01 -11.89
C ARG A 523 14.38 -34.50 -11.49
N ARG A 524 14.26 -34.88 -10.20
CA ARG A 524 14.11 -36.31 -9.83
C ARG A 524 13.08 -36.57 -8.73
N ALA A 525 11.86 -36.88 -9.17
CA ALA A 525 10.82 -37.52 -8.35
C ALA A 525 9.97 -38.50 -9.19
N SER A 526 10.62 -39.48 -9.84
CA SER A 526 9.96 -40.67 -10.37
C SER A 526 10.78 -41.92 -10.06
N SER A 527 10.10 -43.07 -9.96
CA SER A 527 10.52 -44.34 -9.35
C SER A 527 10.67 -44.33 -7.82
N ASN A 528 10.02 -45.29 -7.17
CA ASN A 528 10.09 -45.54 -5.73
C ASN A 528 11.38 -46.29 -5.35
N PRO A 529 11.86 -46.18 -4.09
CA PRO A 529 13.01 -46.92 -3.62
C PRO A 529 12.67 -48.38 -3.25
N THR A 530 13.59 -49.29 -3.55
CA THR A 530 13.75 -50.56 -2.83
C THR A 530 15.19 -50.70 -2.36
N CYS A 531 15.37 -51.09 -1.10
CA CYS A 531 16.68 -51.39 -0.51
C CYS A 531 17.02 -52.89 -0.80
N PRO A 532 18.30 -53.29 -0.84
CA PRO A 532 19.00 -53.59 0.42
C PRO A 532 20.47 -53.14 0.47
N ALA A 533 21.09 -53.27 1.65
CA ALA A 533 22.45 -52.83 1.94
C ALA A 533 23.53 -53.92 1.73
N ARG A 534 24.80 -53.50 1.57
CA ARG A 534 25.99 -54.16 2.20
C ARG A 534 27.31 -53.39 2.03
N GLN A 535 28.01 -53.21 3.15
CA GLN A 535 29.46 -53.33 3.38
C GLN A 535 30.50 -52.49 2.58
N ALA A 536 31.63 -52.23 3.26
CA ALA A 536 32.77 -51.39 2.85
C ALA A 536 33.90 -52.27 2.18
N PRO A 537 35.10 -51.78 1.79
CA PRO A 537 35.70 -50.46 2.07
C PRO A 537 36.52 -49.74 0.96
N CYS A 538 36.95 -48.53 1.34
CA CYS A 538 37.94 -47.63 0.75
C CYS A 538 39.05 -48.23 -0.15
N ARG A 539 39.35 -47.56 -1.28
CA ARG A 539 40.64 -47.63 -2.00
C ARG A 539 41.11 -46.25 -2.47
N ARG A 540 42.43 -46.03 -2.47
CA ARG A 540 43.11 -44.90 -3.13
C ARG A 540 43.28 -45.17 -4.63
N LEU A 541 43.32 -44.10 -5.43
CA LEU A 541 44.03 -44.02 -6.71
C LEU A 541 44.74 -42.66 -6.81
N THR A 542 45.85 -42.58 -7.54
CA THR A 542 46.76 -41.43 -7.53
C THR A 542 47.41 -41.17 -8.90
N ALA A 543 47.33 -39.91 -9.37
CA ALA A 543 48.15 -39.30 -10.45
C ALA A 543 48.07 -39.95 -11.85
N PRO A 544 48.67 -39.35 -12.90
CA PRO A 544 49.17 -37.97 -13.08
C PRO A 544 48.19 -37.11 -13.93
N GLY A 545 48.43 -35.84 -14.28
CA GLY A 545 49.49 -34.90 -13.92
C GLY A 545 49.87 -33.99 -15.10
N ALA A 546 49.54 -32.70 -15.03
CA ALA A 546 49.95 -31.66 -15.97
C ALA A 546 49.91 -30.29 -15.26
N ALA A 547 50.89 -29.42 -15.49
CA ALA A 547 51.06 -28.17 -14.75
C ALA A 547 51.15 -26.94 -15.68
N LEU A 548 50.43 -25.87 -15.32
CA LEU A 548 50.56 -24.51 -15.87
C LEU A 548 50.33 -23.50 -14.71
N PRO A 549 50.89 -22.27 -14.78
CA PRO A 549 51.21 -21.48 -13.59
C PRO A 549 50.05 -20.64 -13.03
N PRO A 550 50.06 -20.33 -11.71
CA PRO A 550 49.08 -19.44 -11.09
C PRO A 550 49.31 -17.98 -11.50
N ARG A 551 48.31 -17.34 -12.10
CA ARG A 551 48.26 -15.87 -12.21
C ARG A 551 47.89 -15.27 -10.85
N ARG A 552 48.58 -14.19 -10.46
CA ARG A 552 48.43 -13.56 -9.15
C ARG A 552 47.08 -12.85 -9.02
N ALA A 553 46.27 -13.24 -8.05
CA ALA A 553 45.30 -12.32 -7.44
C ALA A 553 46.06 -11.28 -6.61
N ARG A 554 45.65 -10.00 -6.66
CA ARG A 554 46.16 -8.95 -5.77
C ARG A 554 45.20 -8.78 -4.59
N CYS A 555 45.64 -9.15 -3.39
CA CYS A 555 45.01 -8.65 -2.17
C CYS A 555 45.41 -7.18 -1.98
N ILE A 556 44.44 -6.30 -1.76
CA ILE A 556 44.71 -4.95 -1.23
C ILE A 556 44.69 -5.08 0.30
N GLY A 557 45.84 -4.89 0.93
CA GLY A 557 46.00 -5.09 2.37
C GLY A 557 45.58 -3.88 3.20
N ALA A 558 44.73 -4.10 4.21
CA ALA A 558 44.44 -3.08 5.21
C ALA A 558 45.66 -2.87 6.14
N THR A 559 46.07 -1.62 6.33
CA THR A 559 47.19 -1.25 7.19
C THR A 559 46.81 -1.34 8.67
N THR A 560 47.57 -2.12 9.44
CA THR A 560 47.64 -1.98 10.89
C THR A 560 49.10 -1.85 11.31
N SER A 561 49.42 -0.80 12.08
CA SER A 561 50.74 -0.58 12.67
C SER A 561 50.60 -0.47 14.20
N ARG A 562 51.59 -1.00 14.92
CA ARG A 562 51.62 -1.01 16.39
C ARG A 562 52.82 -0.23 16.92
N ALA A 563 52.56 0.71 17.80
CA ALA A 563 53.45 1.17 18.86
C ALA A 563 52.56 1.69 20.01
N TRP A 564 52.89 1.64 21.30
CA TRP A 564 54.18 1.46 21.98
C TRP A 564 54.15 0.34 23.05
N ARG A 565 55.25 0.15 23.79
CA ARG A 565 55.31 -0.71 24.99
C ARG A 565 55.78 0.09 26.23
N ARG A 566 55.52 -0.50 27.41
CA ARG A 566 56.42 -0.55 28.59
C ARG A 566 56.43 0.62 29.58
N TRP A 567 55.76 0.41 30.71
CA TRP A 567 56.26 0.73 32.07
C TRP A 567 56.00 -0.50 32.98
N GLU A 568 56.59 -0.57 34.18
CA GLU A 568 56.82 -1.84 34.91
C GLU A 568 56.49 -1.83 36.41
N ARG A 569 55.98 -2.98 36.91
CA ARG A 569 55.93 -3.46 38.33
C ARG A 569 55.00 -2.65 39.26
N ALA A 570 54.50 -3.17 40.39
CA ALA A 570 54.63 -4.50 41.04
C ALA A 570 53.28 -5.28 40.94
N ALA A 571 52.78 -6.18 41.82
CA ALA A 571 53.21 -6.77 43.11
C ALA A 571 52.82 -8.28 43.18
N ARG A 572 52.45 -8.86 44.34
CA ARG A 572 52.16 -10.31 44.51
C ARG A 572 51.12 -10.66 45.60
N SER A 573 50.13 -11.49 45.23
CA SER A 573 49.55 -12.62 46.02
C SER A 573 48.69 -12.27 47.30
N PRO A 574 48.15 -13.25 48.09
CA PRO A 574 46.77 -13.76 47.84
C PRO A 574 45.84 -14.07 49.07
N CYS A 575 44.51 -14.05 48.85
CA CYS A 575 43.45 -14.72 49.67
C CYS A 575 43.29 -14.27 51.16
N PRO A 576 42.31 -14.74 51.98
CA PRO A 576 41.23 -15.74 51.77
C PRO A 576 39.80 -15.15 52.03
N ALA A 577 38.84 -15.95 52.54
CA ALA A 577 37.39 -15.67 52.56
C ALA A 577 36.70 -15.85 53.93
N ASN A 578 35.52 -15.22 54.12
CA ASN A 578 34.36 -15.59 54.98
C ASN A 578 33.37 -14.40 55.12
N SER A 579 32.12 -14.47 55.62
CA SER A 579 31.01 -15.46 55.48
C SER A 579 29.82 -15.07 56.40
N THR A 580 28.69 -14.58 55.87
CA THR A 580 27.33 -14.47 56.49
C THR A 580 26.42 -13.66 55.54
N GLY A 581 25.11 -13.88 55.38
CA GLY A 581 24.19 -14.94 55.83
C GLY A 581 22.85 -14.85 55.06
N TRP A 582 22.04 -15.91 55.04
CA TRP A 582 20.71 -16.01 54.38
C TRP A 582 19.56 -15.69 55.37
N PRO A 583 18.27 -15.52 54.97
CA PRO A 583 17.59 -15.79 53.68
C PRO A 583 17.24 -14.48 52.90
N SER A 584 16.12 -14.15 52.20
CA SER A 584 14.69 -14.57 52.16
C SER A 584 13.95 -14.19 50.84
N ARG A 585 12.63 -14.48 50.79
CA ARG A 585 11.61 -14.14 49.75
C ARG A 585 10.29 -13.75 50.49
N PRO A 586 9.19 -13.22 49.88
CA PRO A 586 8.82 -13.24 48.45
C PRO A 586 8.16 -11.96 47.85
N HIS A 587 7.72 -12.08 46.58
CA HIS A 587 6.74 -11.32 45.78
C HIS A 587 6.03 -10.07 46.36
N CYS A 588 5.96 -8.99 45.55
CA CYS A 588 4.72 -8.66 44.80
C CYS A 588 4.98 -7.68 43.61
N SER A 589 3.92 -7.26 42.92
CA SER A 589 3.89 -6.45 41.68
C SER A 589 3.51 -4.97 41.91
N ILE A 590 3.17 -4.23 40.83
CA ILE A 590 2.74 -2.81 40.72
C ILE A 590 3.91 -1.81 40.58
N GLY A 591 3.84 -0.74 39.76
CA GLY A 591 2.85 -0.42 38.72
C GLY A 591 2.29 1.01 38.68
N SER A 592 3.12 2.05 38.56
CA SER A 592 2.73 3.38 38.03
C SER A 592 4.00 4.07 37.47
N MET A 593 4.01 4.96 36.47
CA MET A 593 3.21 6.15 36.16
C MET A 593 3.27 7.26 37.23
N HIS A 594 3.94 8.37 36.89
CA HIS A 594 3.88 9.62 37.63
C HIS A 594 3.79 10.81 36.66
N ALA A 595 2.66 11.51 36.71
CA ALA A 595 2.52 12.89 36.27
C ALA A 595 2.31 13.75 37.54
N PRO A 596 2.91 14.94 37.65
CA PRO A 596 2.74 15.80 38.82
C PRO A 596 1.40 16.56 38.78
N ALA A 597 0.76 16.74 39.94
CA ALA A 597 -0.50 17.48 40.07
C ALA A 597 -0.55 18.38 41.32
N ARG A 598 -1.16 19.57 41.17
CA ARG A 598 -1.77 20.45 42.19
C ARG A 598 -2.92 21.17 41.45
N THR A 599 -4.22 21.09 41.76
CA THR A 599 -4.99 21.08 43.03
C THR A 599 -4.85 22.46 43.72
N VAL A 600 -5.90 23.19 44.11
CA VAL A 600 -7.02 22.85 45.02
C VAL A 600 -8.32 23.69 44.80
N GLN A 601 -9.49 23.04 44.92
CA GLN A 601 -10.86 23.40 45.45
C GLN A 601 -11.28 24.88 45.74
N ALA A 602 -12.57 25.30 45.80
CA ALA A 602 -13.89 24.74 45.40
C ALA A 602 -15.05 25.80 45.50
N LEU A 603 -16.28 25.35 45.18
CA LEU A 603 -17.64 25.99 45.19
C LEU A 603 -18.11 26.56 46.59
N PRO A 604 -19.28 27.26 46.75
CA PRO A 604 -20.50 27.26 45.90
C PRO A 604 -21.35 28.57 45.77
N SER A 605 -22.52 28.41 45.11
CA SER A 605 -23.80 29.15 45.28
C SER A 605 -24.15 30.31 44.32
N CYS A 606 -25.46 30.53 44.16
CA CYS A 606 -26.15 31.53 43.33
C CYS A 606 -27.45 31.93 44.05
N PRO A 607 -27.91 33.20 43.99
CA PRO A 607 -29.18 33.46 43.27
C PRO A 607 -29.34 34.85 42.60
N ALA A 608 -29.78 34.82 41.34
CA ALA A 608 -30.89 35.57 40.72
C ALA A 608 -31.16 37.10 40.91
N THR A 609 -31.55 37.72 39.78
CA THR A 609 -32.53 38.84 39.56
C THR A 609 -32.06 40.26 39.18
N TRP A 610 -32.95 40.96 38.43
CA TRP A 610 -32.97 42.34 37.89
C TRP A 610 -31.92 42.67 36.79
N ARG A 611 -32.24 43.16 35.57
CA ARG A 611 -33.20 44.16 35.01
C ARG A 611 -32.85 45.65 35.24
N ARG A 612 -32.36 46.35 34.20
CA ARG A 612 -33.11 47.37 33.40
C ARG A 612 -32.26 48.05 32.31
N SER A 613 -32.95 48.65 31.33
CA SER A 613 -32.42 49.58 30.32
C SER A 613 -32.80 51.05 30.65
N PRO A 614 -32.16 52.03 30.01
CA PRO A 614 -32.84 53.09 29.23
C PRO A 614 -32.28 53.16 27.78
N THR A 615 -32.94 53.60 26.68
CA THR A 615 -33.87 54.72 26.33
C THR A 615 -33.24 56.11 26.43
N LYS A 616 -33.43 57.10 25.53
CA LYS A 616 -34.28 57.32 24.32
C LYS A 616 -33.62 58.45 23.49
N GLU A 617 -34.06 58.99 22.35
CA GLU A 617 -35.35 59.01 21.62
C GLU A 617 -35.09 58.83 20.08
N ALA A 618 -35.90 59.39 19.16
CA ALA A 618 -35.69 59.31 17.70
C ALA A 618 -36.25 60.50 16.91
N THR A 619 -35.61 60.84 15.77
CA THR A 619 -35.83 62.02 14.90
C THR A 619 -35.19 61.78 13.51
N THR A 620 -35.62 62.32 12.36
CA THR A 620 -36.90 62.90 11.86
C THR A 620 -36.85 62.99 10.31
N CYS A 621 -38.00 63.10 9.64
CA CYS A 621 -38.17 63.45 8.19
C CYS A 621 -37.67 62.45 7.13
N GLU A 622 -38.28 62.33 5.95
CA GLU A 622 -39.69 62.53 5.55
C GLU A 622 -39.99 61.70 4.28
N ALA A 623 -41.27 61.55 3.87
CA ALA A 623 -41.68 60.66 2.78
C ALA A 623 -42.13 61.41 1.51
N ARG A 624 -41.94 60.80 0.33
CA ARG A 624 -42.75 61.12 -0.88
C ARG A 624 -42.88 59.93 -1.84
N ARG A 625 -43.99 59.90 -2.57
CA ARG A 625 -44.37 58.85 -3.54
C ARG A 625 -44.17 59.34 -4.98
N SER A 626 -43.78 58.45 -5.89
CA SER A 626 -44.37 58.41 -7.25
C SER A 626 -44.11 57.09 -8.01
N ARG A 627 -45.09 56.77 -8.86
CA ARG A 627 -45.16 55.79 -9.96
C ARG A 627 -46.11 56.45 -11.00
N PRO A 628 -46.25 55.96 -12.24
CA PRO A 628 -45.36 55.13 -13.06
C PRO A 628 -45.14 55.79 -14.45
N ARG A 629 -44.51 55.07 -15.40
CA ARG A 629 -44.86 55.12 -16.84
C ARG A 629 -44.46 53.81 -17.51
N ALA A 630 -45.07 53.51 -18.66
CA ALA A 630 -44.86 52.30 -19.44
C ALA A 630 -44.93 52.63 -20.94
N CYS A 631 -44.27 51.82 -21.78
CA CYS A 631 -44.71 51.39 -23.12
C CYS A 631 -43.65 50.47 -23.76
N SER A 632 -44.10 49.61 -24.67
CA SER A 632 -43.30 48.78 -25.59
C SER A 632 -43.70 49.16 -27.03
N PRO A 633 -43.37 48.39 -28.09
CA PRO A 633 -42.16 47.65 -28.45
C PRO A 633 -41.58 48.11 -29.82
N ALA A 634 -40.54 47.45 -30.33
CA ALA A 634 -40.15 47.47 -31.76
C ALA A 634 -39.56 46.11 -32.18
N THR A 635 -39.55 45.81 -33.49
CA THR A 635 -39.41 44.43 -34.03
C THR A 635 -38.52 44.38 -35.28
N THR A 636 -38.12 43.15 -35.70
CA THR A 636 -37.42 42.80 -36.98
C THR A 636 -35.97 43.33 -37.14
N ALA A 637 -35.02 42.62 -37.77
CA ALA A 637 -35.16 41.68 -38.90
C ALA A 637 -34.15 40.50 -38.92
N THR A 638 -34.28 39.65 -39.95
CA THR A 638 -33.51 38.43 -40.32
C THR A 638 -33.68 38.18 -41.84
N PRO A 639 -32.96 37.23 -42.50
CA PRO A 639 -31.55 36.81 -42.40
C PRO A 639 -30.91 36.76 -43.83
N THR A 640 -30.12 35.72 -44.15
CA THR A 640 -29.44 35.41 -45.43
C THR A 640 -28.18 36.23 -45.76
N GLY A 641 -27.16 35.67 -46.41
CA GLY A 641 -26.93 34.27 -46.80
C GLY A 641 -25.61 34.09 -47.60
N GLY A 642 -24.99 32.91 -47.50
CA GLY A 642 -23.72 32.57 -48.16
C GLY A 642 -23.19 31.23 -47.67
#